data_AF-A0A538RXG0-F1
#
_entry.id   AF-A0A538RXG0-F1
#
_cell.length_a   1.000
_cell.length_b   1.000
_cell.length_c   1.000
_cell.angle_alpha   90.00
_cell.angle_beta   90.00
_cell.angle_gamma   90.00
#
_symmetry.space_group_name_H-M   'P 1'
#
loop_
_entity.id
_entity.type
_entity.pdbx_description
1 polymer ?
#
loop_
_entity_poly.entity_id
_entity_poly.type
_entity_poly.pdbx_seq_one_letter_code
_entity_poly.pdbx_strand_id
1 'polypeptide(L)'
;MIVFSCPACDAELEVADSRAGAPVKCPDCGERFKVPMRGRRGPPAREREPERRVRQGSPSRGSRRRDRDDEDEPNRGGSKQGTVILFASIGGAAVHGLAALVLIVVMASVKKETPVADADPVVVQRRQVTTPPRETKPPDTKPEQEKSAELATTVPESGGSDGGGQAIYKHLLKSVAWVLAISPNSVSGGTGSLIDRQNRLVITNHHVVGDSNQIIVFFPTYEQGKLIAERDVYMQRLKREDVIRAHVLAKDQKRDVALLQIDRVPDGVEALPVAKSSTTPGVSVHSIGNPGTSGGLWVYTSGTVRQVYRKHWETEEGSQHEALIVETQSPTNPGDSGGPLVNARGEMVGITQGGLQGAQLVSLFVDVTEATDFIQNTCRSQAIIWVRNESRLIIAGNAAGVPGLIRNLENADSKVRSNAAQALGNLGPEAKLAVAPLLRLLATENDALTRRLAVEALNKIGAPDSSEINLLTTALQSEHAEVRSYAAASIGKIGPDARSALPALLRAAKDTDAGVRQNALRALGKFGSENKDAVVPILAAAIKDSNRDVRLAAGEAVASLGSFGVSDMPLLQDLLKHPDSDVRAAAARALGQIGRAAKPALPALLEAMKDGDKGVRKAGIEAAANIGGTPKQLVPLFTDALTESDKALCKSAVQALAKFGAEAKDAVPQLAPLLADNDKQLRKSVAVTLAKIGPDAKAAVSNLADAVKEDDAEFRIEVLNALAAIGPAAKAAVPALIMVFETREKAVTRKCAATLGKIAQDKDSVKQLILALNHENNLIRIGAAMSLGEVGPVAKSAYRQLLIHAQGDDDPQVRNVASGALAKVMAKP
;
A
#
# COMPACT_ATOMS: atom_id res chain seq x y z
N MET A 1 -3.26 15.85 -44.12
CA MET A 1 -4.22 15.75 -43.00
C MET A 1 -3.43 15.66 -41.71
N ILE A 2 -3.94 16.27 -40.64
CA ILE A 2 -3.51 16.11 -39.27
C ILE A 2 -4.61 15.32 -38.56
N VAL A 3 -4.29 14.16 -38.00
CA VAL A 3 -5.17 13.45 -37.07
C VAL A 3 -5.04 14.11 -35.70
N PHE A 4 -6.15 14.42 -35.05
CA PHE A 4 -6.18 15.10 -33.76
C PHE A 4 -7.42 14.69 -32.95
N SER A 5 -7.23 14.20 -31.72
CA SER A 5 -8.31 13.82 -30.80
C SER A 5 -9.03 15.05 -30.24
N CYS A 6 -10.37 15.03 -30.19
CA CYS A 6 -11.14 16.15 -29.65
C CYS A 6 -10.98 16.25 -28.11
N PRO A 7 -10.52 17.37 -27.54
CA PRO A 7 -10.19 17.49 -26.12
C PRO A 7 -11.41 17.48 -25.16
N ALA A 8 -12.61 17.23 -25.68
CA ALA A 8 -13.86 17.13 -24.92
C ALA A 8 -14.53 15.74 -25.01
N CYS A 9 -14.09 14.86 -25.93
CA CYS A 9 -14.68 13.52 -26.13
C CYS A 9 -13.75 12.48 -26.78
N ASP A 10 -12.45 12.80 -26.93
CA ASP A 10 -11.36 12.01 -27.52
C ASP A 10 -11.54 11.46 -28.95
N ALA A 11 -12.67 11.73 -29.60
CA ALA A 11 -12.93 11.39 -31.00
C ALA A 11 -11.81 11.87 -31.94
N GLU A 12 -11.22 10.97 -32.72
CA GLU A 12 -10.15 11.28 -33.68
C GLU A 12 -10.71 12.00 -34.92
N LEU A 13 -10.08 13.13 -35.27
CA LEU A 13 -10.55 13.98 -36.36
C LEU A 13 -9.44 14.24 -37.38
N GLU A 14 -9.68 13.90 -38.64
CA GLU A 14 -8.82 14.27 -39.75
C GLU A 14 -9.09 15.72 -40.19
N VAL A 15 -8.13 16.61 -39.93
CA VAL A 15 -8.21 18.02 -40.31
C VAL A 15 -7.20 18.32 -41.42
N ALA A 16 -7.62 19.00 -42.49
CA ALA A 16 -6.71 19.44 -43.54
C ALA A 16 -5.67 20.43 -42.99
N ASP A 17 -4.39 20.28 -43.35
CA ASP A 17 -3.30 21.13 -42.84
C ASP A 17 -3.54 22.63 -43.16
N SER A 18 -4.29 22.94 -44.23
CA SER A 18 -4.74 24.29 -44.59
C SER A 18 -5.77 24.91 -43.63
N ARG A 19 -6.31 24.15 -42.68
CA ARG A 19 -7.19 24.61 -41.59
C ARG A 19 -6.50 24.60 -40.21
N ALA A 20 -5.23 24.22 -40.12
CA ALA A 20 -4.49 24.32 -38.86
C ALA A 20 -4.42 25.78 -38.38
N GLY A 21 -4.60 26.00 -37.07
CA GLY A 21 -4.74 27.32 -36.44
C GLY A 21 -6.17 27.91 -36.47
N ALA A 22 -7.05 27.44 -37.35
CA ALA A 22 -8.46 27.86 -37.37
C ALA A 22 -9.31 27.09 -36.34
N PRO A 23 -10.46 27.64 -35.89
CA PRO A 23 -11.41 26.89 -35.08
C PRO A 23 -12.08 25.78 -35.90
N VAL A 24 -12.00 24.54 -35.42
CA VAL A 24 -12.67 23.36 -35.96
C VAL A 24 -13.80 22.98 -35.01
N LYS A 25 -14.96 22.61 -35.54
CA LYS A 25 -16.07 22.04 -34.77
C LYS A 25 -15.97 20.52 -34.79
N CYS A 26 -16.03 19.86 -33.64
CA CYS A 26 -16.20 18.42 -33.57
C CYS A 26 -17.56 18.03 -34.20
N PRO A 27 -17.64 17.01 -35.07
CA PRO A 27 -18.91 16.48 -35.54
C PRO A 27 -19.70 15.79 -34.41
N ASP A 28 -19.03 15.08 -33.51
CA ASP A 28 -19.65 14.15 -32.56
C ASP A 28 -20.20 14.84 -31.31
N CYS A 29 -19.38 15.65 -30.63
CA CYS A 29 -19.80 16.41 -29.43
C CYS A 29 -20.18 17.87 -29.72
N GLY A 30 -19.88 18.37 -30.91
CA GLY A 30 -20.20 19.73 -31.33
C GLY A 30 -19.26 20.84 -30.84
N GLU A 31 -18.26 20.54 -30.01
CA GLU A 31 -17.36 21.52 -29.39
C GLU A 31 -16.41 22.21 -30.41
N ARG A 32 -15.96 23.44 -30.13
CA ARG A 32 -15.13 24.27 -31.03
C ARG A 32 -13.74 24.55 -30.45
N PHE A 33 -12.73 23.85 -30.96
CA PHE A 33 -11.33 23.97 -30.53
C PHE A 33 -10.40 24.34 -31.72
N LYS A 34 -9.15 24.70 -31.46
CA LYS A 34 -8.15 25.01 -32.51
C LYS A 34 -7.11 23.90 -32.62
N VAL A 35 -6.87 23.40 -33.83
CA VAL A 35 -5.79 22.43 -34.11
C VAL A 35 -4.46 23.19 -34.24
N PRO A 36 -3.39 22.81 -33.53
CA PRO A 36 -2.09 23.48 -33.63
C PRO A 36 -1.40 23.25 -34.99
N MET A 37 -0.65 24.24 -35.47
CA MET A 37 0.12 24.12 -36.71
C MET A 37 1.36 23.22 -36.53
N ARG A 38 1.61 22.32 -37.49
CA ARG A 38 2.88 21.58 -37.57
C ARG A 38 4.03 22.54 -37.85
N GLY A 39 5.00 22.59 -36.94
CA GLY A 39 6.21 23.41 -37.09
C GLY A 39 7.05 22.99 -38.30
N ARG A 40 7.55 23.97 -39.07
CA ARG A 40 8.46 23.70 -40.20
C ARG A 40 9.78 23.12 -39.68
N ARG A 41 10.23 21.99 -40.24
CA ARG A 41 11.58 21.46 -39.99
C ARG A 41 12.64 22.41 -40.55
N GLY A 42 13.54 22.89 -39.70
CA GLY A 42 14.83 23.45 -40.16
C GLY A 42 15.82 22.34 -40.54
N PRO A 43 16.94 22.67 -41.21
CA PRO A 43 18.02 21.72 -41.47
C PRO A 43 18.69 21.26 -40.15
N PRO A 44 19.32 20.08 -40.12
CA PRO A 44 19.85 19.50 -38.89
C PRO A 44 21.01 20.33 -38.33
N ALA A 45 20.94 20.66 -37.04
CA ALA A 45 22.02 21.31 -36.33
C ALA A 45 23.19 20.33 -36.11
N ARG A 46 24.38 20.71 -36.59
CA ARG A 46 25.64 20.09 -36.16
C ARG A 46 25.96 20.51 -34.71
N GLU A 47 26.86 19.75 -34.10
CA GLU A 47 27.37 19.99 -32.74
C GLU A 47 27.93 21.40 -32.58
N ARG A 48 27.78 21.97 -31.37
CA ARG A 48 28.31 23.28 -31.03
C ARG A 48 29.66 23.17 -30.31
N GLU A 49 30.74 23.49 -31.01
CA GLU A 49 31.90 24.10 -30.36
C GLU A 49 31.59 25.56 -29.94
N PRO A 50 32.31 26.12 -28.95
CA PRO A 50 32.07 27.45 -28.41
C PRO A 50 32.65 28.60 -29.27
N GLU A 51 32.34 29.83 -28.85
CA GLU A 51 32.54 31.04 -29.66
C GLU A 51 33.99 31.56 -29.77
N ARG A 52 34.24 32.38 -30.81
CA ARG A 52 35.53 33.03 -31.11
C ARG A 52 35.79 34.28 -30.26
N ARG A 53 37.07 34.53 -29.94
CA ARG A 53 37.62 35.90 -29.83
C ARG A 53 38.95 36.10 -30.59
N VAL A 54 38.79 36.51 -31.85
CA VAL A 54 39.60 37.48 -32.64
C VAL A 54 41.08 37.76 -32.26
N ARG A 55 42.00 37.39 -33.18
CA ARG A 55 43.39 37.91 -33.39
C ARG A 55 44.41 37.65 -32.25
N GLN A 56 45.72 37.54 -32.49
CA GLN A 56 46.56 37.74 -33.70
C GLN A 56 47.86 36.89 -33.60
N GLY A 57 48.50 36.53 -34.72
CA GLY A 57 49.92 36.13 -34.76
C GLY A 57 50.25 34.63 -34.82
N SER A 58 50.73 34.19 -35.98
CA SER A 58 51.56 32.97 -36.19
C SER A 58 53.06 33.38 -36.18
N PRO A 59 54.07 32.49 -36.35
CA PRO A 59 54.04 31.02 -36.50
C PRO A 59 55.13 30.25 -35.70
N SER A 60 55.08 28.91 -35.66
CA SER A 60 56.04 28.05 -36.41
C SER A 60 56.01 26.54 -36.07
N ARG A 61 56.19 25.74 -37.14
CA ARG A 61 56.86 24.41 -37.27
C ARG A 61 56.73 23.36 -36.15
N GLY A 62 56.29 22.14 -36.50
CA GLY A 62 56.35 20.97 -35.61
C GLY A 62 55.96 19.60 -36.18
N SER A 63 56.00 19.38 -37.51
CA SER A 63 55.51 18.13 -38.11
C SER A 63 56.50 16.96 -38.01
N ARG A 64 56.05 15.79 -37.52
CA ARG A 64 56.60 14.47 -37.90
C ARG A 64 55.55 13.36 -37.73
N ARG A 65 55.42 12.51 -38.74
CA ARG A 65 54.80 11.18 -38.63
C ARG A 65 55.80 10.21 -37.99
N ARG A 66 55.33 9.07 -37.48
CA ARG A 66 55.54 7.73 -38.08
C ARG A 66 54.76 6.65 -37.31
N ASP A 67 54.17 5.72 -38.08
CA ASP A 67 54.47 4.28 -38.15
C ASP A 67 54.77 3.53 -36.82
N ARG A 68 54.37 2.27 -36.56
CA ARG A 68 53.39 1.31 -37.14
C ARG A 68 53.47 0.01 -36.29
N ASP A 69 52.76 -1.06 -36.69
CA ASP A 69 52.98 -2.47 -36.32
C ASP A 69 52.72 -2.86 -34.83
N ASP A 70 52.40 -4.10 -34.44
CA ASP A 70 51.55 -5.13 -35.05
C ASP A 70 51.01 -6.12 -33.97
N GLU A 71 50.13 -7.02 -34.43
CA GLU A 71 49.54 -8.25 -33.86
C GLU A 71 50.13 -8.88 -32.57
N ASP A 72 49.27 -9.31 -31.62
CA ASP A 72 48.97 -10.76 -31.41
C ASP A 72 47.90 -11.04 -30.32
N GLU A 73 47.04 -12.05 -30.57
CA GLU A 73 46.19 -12.76 -29.59
C GLU A 73 46.40 -14.27 -29.88
N PRO A 74 46.35 -15.21 -28.90
CA PRO A 74 45.05 -15.88 -28.69
C PRO A 74 44.79 -16.58 -27.33
N ASN A 75 43.49 -16.88 -27.13
CA ASN A 75 42.91 -18.08 -26.49
C ASN A 75 43.02 -18.39 -24.96
N ARG A 76 41.82 -18.38 -24.35
CA ARG A 76 41.21 -19.43 -23.48
C ARG A 76 42.11 -20.38 -22.66
N GLY A 77 41.92 -20.32 -21.34
CA GLY A 77 42.15 -21.46 -20.43
C GLY A 77 41.55 -21.18 -19.04
N GLY A 78 40.71 -22.07 -18.51
CA GLY A 78 40.10 -21.92 -17.19
C GLY A 78 40.42 -23.08 -16.25
N SER A 79 40.55 -22.83 -14.95
CA SER A 79 40.75 -23.86 -13.93
C SER A 79 40.23 -23.43 -12.55
N LYS A 80 40.12 -24.39 -11.63
CA LYS A 80 39.66 -24.22 -10.25
C LYS A 80 40.84 -24.26 -9.28
N GLN A 81 40.81 -23.47 -8.20
CA GLN A 81 41.25 -23.82 -6.85
C GLN A 81 40.89 -22.67 -5.89
N GLY A 82 40.63 -22.89 -4.59
CA GLY A 82 40.55 -24.16 -3.85
C GLY A 82 41.51 -24.20 -2.67
N THR A 83 41.03 -23.92 -1.47
CA THR A 83 41.79 -24.03 -0.21
C THR A 83 41.01 -24.92 0.78
N VAL A 84 41.72 -25.84 1.43
CA VAL A 84 41.22 -26.92 2.32
C VAL A 84 42.25 -27.07 3.46
N ILE A 85 41.98 -27.94 4.47
CA ILE A 85 42.82 -28.35 5.63
C ILE A 85 42.49 -27.57 6.93
N LEU A 86 42.09 -28.17 8.07
CA LEU A 86 41.93 -29.61 8.42
C LEU A 86 40.79 -29.89 9.46
N PHE A 87 40.55 -31.20 9.66
CA PHE A 87 39.64 -31.95 10.58
C PHE A 87 39.86 -31.67 12.10
N ALA A 88 39.08 -32.15 13.09
CA ALA A 88 38.22 -33.36 13.25
C ALA A 88 37.03 -33.09 14.22
N SER A 89 35.79 -33.55 14.02
CA SER A 89 35.17 -34.85 14.43
C SER A 89 35.49 -35.33 15.86
N ILE A 90 34.60 -35.93 16.66
CA ILE A 90 33.33 -36.73 16.49
C ILE A 90 32.27 -36.16 17.48
N GLY A 91 30.93 -36.34 17.46
CA GLY A 91 29.94 -37.20 16.76
C GLY A 91 29.06 -37.96 17.80
N GLY A 92 27.80 -38.38 17.59
CA GLY A 92 26.90 -38.33 16.42
C GLY A 92 25.55 -39.07 16.68
N ALA A 93 24.61 -39.05 15.71
CA ALA A 93 23.28 -39.71 15.68
C ALA A 93 22.24 -39.25 16.76
N ALA A 94 20.92 -39.32 16.55
CA ALA A 94 20.13 -40.07 15.56
C ALA A 94 18.88 -39.31 15.03
N VAL A 95 18.13 -39.94 14.12
CA VAL A 95 16.93 -39.44 13.41
C VAL A 95 15.65 -39.71 14.20
N HIS A 96 14.62 -38.85 14.09
CA HIS A 96 13.17 -39.15 13.88
C HIS A 96 12.25 -37.98 14.30
N GLY A 97 11.02 -37.93 13.76
CA GLY A 97 9.87 -37.31 14.43
C GLY A 97 9.21 -36.10 13.74
N LEU A 98 7.97 -36.29 13.28
CA LEU A 98 7.06 -35.23 12.80
C LEU A 98 6.60 -34.28 13.93
N ALA A 99 6.05 -33.13 13.55
CA ALA A 99 5.20 -32.31 14.41
C ALA A 99 3.72 -32.75 14.35
N ALA A 100 3.02 -32.83 15.49
CA ALA A 100 1.58 -32.54 15.62
C ALA A 100 1.07 -32.49 17.08
N LEU A 101 0.30 -31.44 17.40
CA LEU A 101 -0.89 -31.36 18.27
C LEU A 101 -0.95 -31.92 19.73
N VAL A 102 -1.09 -30.97 20.68
CA VAL A 102 -2.29 -30.70 21.53
C VAL A 102 -2.60 -31.47 22.84
N LEU A 103 -2.94 -30.65 23.87
CA LEU A 103 -3.68 -30.86 25.14
C LEU A 103 -3.29 -31.96 26.17
N ILE A 104 -2.88 -31.53 27.38
CA ILE A 104 -3.33 -32.13 28.66
C ILE A 104 -3.67 -31.03 29.69
N VAL A 105 -4.96 -30.97 30.02
CA VAL A 105 -5.65 -30.72 31.32
C VAL A 105 -4.97 -29.98 32.50
N VAL A 106 -5.75 -29.06 33.09
CA VAL A 106 -5.55 -28.39 34.40
C VAL A 106 -5.92 -29.30 35.57
N MET A 107 -5.08 -29.36 36.63
CA MET A 107 -5.47 -29.86 37.96
C MET A 107 -4.51 -29.36 39.06
N ALA A 108 -4.95 -28.45 39.96
CA ALA A 108 -4.33 -28.20 41.28
C ALA A 108 -5.11 -27.19 42.17
N SER A 109 -5.98 -27.66 43.07
CA SER A 109 -6.13 -27.19 44.48
C SER A 109 -7.37 -27.77 45.18
N VAL A 110 -7.15 -28.45 46.31
CA VAL A 110 -8.12 -29.26 47.11
C VAL A 110 -7.56 -29.33 48.55
N LYS A 111 -8.28 -29.26 49.68
CA LYS A 111 -9.73 -29.18 50.03
C LYS A 111 -9.90 -28.40 51.36
N LYS A 112 -11.09 -27.85 51.68
CA LYS A 112 -11.62 -27.73 53.07
C LYS A 112 -13.13 -27.48 53.08
N GLU A 113 -13.84 -27.94 54.11
CA GLU A 113 -15.29 -28.17 54.09
C GLU A 113 -15.99 -27.80 55.41
N THR A 114 -17.26 -27.34 55.31
CA THR A 114 -18.36 -27.49 56.32
C THR A 114 -18.21 -26.77 57.69
N PRO A 115 -19.31 -26.55 58.46
CA PRO A 115 -20.68 -27.09 58.34
C PRO A 115 -21.82 -26.07 58.16
N VAL A 116 -23.05 -26.59 58.20
CA VAL A 116 -24.35 -25.94 57.94
C VAL A 116 -25.19 -25.89 59.24
N ALA A 117 -26.12 -24.94 59.37
CA ALA A 117 -27.23 -25.00 60.32
C ALA A 117 -28.54 -24.38 59.75
N ASP A 118 -29.63 -25.08 60.05
CA ASP A 118 -31.04 -25.00 59.65
C ASP A 118 -31.76 -23.64 59.49
N ALA A 119 -32.72 -23.60 58.56
CA ALA A 119 -34.05 -23.00 58.73
C ALA A 119 -35.06 -23.55 57.67
N ASP A 120 -36.29 -23.86 58.08
CA ASP A 120 -37.33 -24.50 57.25
C ASP A 120 -38.21 -23.50 56.45
N PRO A 121 -39.00 -23.95 55.43
CA PRO A 121 -39.62 -23.08 54.43
C PRO A 121 -41.03 -22.56 54.80
N VAL A 122 -41.43 -21.45 54.16
CA VAL A 122 -42.81 -20.91 54.21
C VAL A 122 -43.40 -20.73 52.80
N VAL A 123 -44.67 -21.08 52.66
CA VAL A 123 -45.44 -21.16 51.40
C VAL A 123 -46.21 -19.87 51.10
N VAL A 124 -46.22 -19.43 49.83
CA VAL A 124 -47.35 -18.67 49.25
C VAL A 124 -47.67 -19.21 47.84
N GLN A 125 -48.95 -19.28 47.49
CA GLN A 125 -49.47 -19.99 46.30
C GLN A 125 -49.75 -19.08 45.10
N ARG A 126 -49.89 -19.69 43.91
CA ARG A 126 -50.54 -19.09 42.73
C ARG A 126 -52.05 -18.84 43.01
N ARG A 127 -52.62 -17.81 42.37
CA ARG A 127 -54.05 -17.77 42.00
C ARG A 127 -54.24 -17.19 40.59
N GLN A 128 -55.25 -17.69 39.88
CA GLN A 128 -55.84 -17.08 38.68
C GLN A 128 -57.03 -16.19 39.10
N VAL A 129 -57.64 -15.43 38.16
CA VAL A 129 -59.11 -15.42 37.87
C VAL A 129 -59.51 -14.29 36.87
N THR A 130 -60.06 -14.73 35.72
CA THR A 130 -61.04 -14.18 34.74
C THR A 130 -61.47 -12.69 34.65
N THR A 131 -61.50 -12.15 33.39
CA THR A 131 -62.53 -11.31 32.65
C THR A 131 -63.27 -10.12 33.34
N PRO A 132 -63.86 -9.11 32.63
CA PRO A 132 -64.44 -9.08 31.25
C PRO A 132 -64.17 -7.79 30.38
N PRO A 133 -64.73 -7.69 29.15
CA PRO A 133 -64.54 -6.53 28.24
C PRO A 133 -65.74 -5.54 28.17
N ARG A 134 -65.53 -4.34 27.59
CA ARG A 134 -66.59 -3.45 27.07
C ARG A 134 -66.10 -2.44 26.00
N GLU A 135 -67.02 -1.86 25.24
CA GLU A 135 -66.79 -1.11 23.98
C GLU A 135 -66.81 0.42 24.12
N THR A 136 -66.29 1.16 23.13
CA THR A 136 -67.00 2.31 22.45
C THR A 136 -66.36 2.69 21.10
N LYS A 137 -67.18 3.15 20.14
CA LYS A 137 -66.84 3.81 18.83
C LYS A 137 -66.41 5.30 19.05
N PRO A 138 -66.14 6.20 18.05
CA PRO A 138 -66.43 6.21 16.59
C PRO A 138 -65.19 6.70 15.74
N PRO A 139 -65.29 7.30 14.52
CA PRO A 139 -66.37 7.40 13.52
C PRO A 139 -65.98 6.90 12.10
N ASP A 140 -66.94 6.98 11.16
CA ASP A 140 -66.87 6.47 9.78
C ASP A 140 -66.59 7.59 8.73
N THR A 141 -65.93 7.28 7.60
CA THR A 141 -66.31 7.77 6.23
C THR A 141 -65.53 7.07 5.09
N LYS A 142 -66.03 7.18 3.85
CA LYS A 142 -65.59 6.44 2.64
C LYS A 142 -64.26 6.96 2.04
N PRO A 143 -63.65 6.21 1.10
CA PRO A 143 -63.83 6.57 -0.32
C PRO A 143 -64.35 5.42 -1.20
N GLU A 144 -64.50 5.68 -2.50
CA GLU A 144 -65.26 4.86 -3.46
C GLU A 144 -64.39 3.90 -4.29
N GLN A 145 -65.05 2.95 -4.97
CA GLN A 145 -64.41 1.98 -5.87
C GLN A 145 -64.23 2.58 -7.27
N GLU A 146 -63.13 2.26 -7.95
CA GLU A 146 -63.22 1.91 -9.38
C GLU A 146 -62.17 0.86 -9.81
N LYS A 147 -62.68 -0.21 -10.45
CA LYS A 147 -62.09 -1.10 -11.48
C LYS A 147 -60.56 -1.27 -11.47
N SER A 148 -60.08 -2.52 -11.39
CA SER A 148 -60.08 -3.37 -12.60
C SER A 148 -60.29 -4.86 -12.31
N ALA A 149 -60.78 -5.58 -13.32
CA ALA A 149 -61.45 -6.88 -13.17
C ALA A 149 -60.54 -8.05 -12.78
N GLU A 150 -61.10 -8.96 -11.98
CA GLU A 150 -60.71 -10.37 -11.98
C GLU A 150 -61.05 -11.01 -13.33
N LEU A 151 -60.25 -12.01 -13.75
CA LEU A 151 -60.73 -13.06 -14.63
C LEU A 151 -60.31 -14.41 -14.04
N ALA A 152 -61.27 -15.11 -13.44
CA ALA A 152 -61.02 -16.42 -12.83
C ALA A 152 -60.97 -17.51 -13.91
N THR A 153 -59.89 -18.29 -13.95
CA THR A 153 -59.79 -19.51 -14.75
C THR A 153 -59.44 -20.71 -13.86
N THR A 154 -60.51 -21.37 -13.44
CA THR A 154 -60.63 -22.81 -13.14
C THR A 154 -59.39 -23.69 -13.38
N VAL A 155 -59.00 -24.45 -12.36
CA VAL A 155 -58.12 -25.63 -12.51
C VAL A 155 -58.80 -26.64 -13.46
N PRO A 156 -58.12 -27.09 -14.54
CA PRO A 156 -58.56 -28.24 -15.30
C PRO A 156 -57.87 -29.51 -14.77
N GLU A 157 -58.66 -30.41 -14.17
CA GLU A 157 -58.30 -31.83 -14.18
C GLU A 157 -58.58 -32.39 -15.58
N SER A 158 -57.57 -32.94 -16.25
CA SER A 158 -57.74 -33.67 -17.50
C SER A 158 -56.67 -34.73 -17.68
N GLY A 159 -57.08 -36.01 -17.69
CA GLY A 159 -56.21 -37.12 -18.06
C GLY A 159 -56.17 -37.34 -19.58
N GLY A 160 -55.01 -37.78 -20.08
CA GLY A 160 -54.76 -38.04 -21.50
C GLY A 160 -54.33 -36.79 -22.29
N SER A 161 -53.41 -36.87 -23.26
CA SER A 161 -52.47 -37.97 -23.59
C SER A 161 -51.23 -37.41 -24.30
N ASP A 162 -50.12 -38.16 -24.24
CA ASP A 162 -48.89 -38.10 -25.05
C ASP A 162 -48.05 -36.81 -25.11
N GLY A 163 -48.58 -35.62 -24.81
CA GLY A 163 -47.83 -34.36 -24.94
C GLY A 163 -46.75 -34.14 -23.87
N GLY A 164 -47.08 -34.33 -22.59
CA GLY A 164 -46.23 -33.90 -21.47
C GLY A 164 -44.92 -34.68 -21.34
N GLY A 165 -44.99 -36.02 -21.31
CA GLY A 165 -43.81 -36.87 -21.09
C GLY A 165 -42.73 -36.72 -22.15
N GLN A 166 -43.11 -36.58 -23.43
CA GLN A 166 -42.14 -36.38 -24.51
C GLN A 166 -41.48 -34.99 -24.46
N ALA A 167 -42.21 -33.95 -24.04
CA ALA A 167 -41.65 -32.62 -23.85
C ALA A 167 -40.64 -32.60 -22.68
N ILE A 168 -41.00 -33.21 -21.55
CA ILE A 168 -40.13 -33.34 -20.38
C ILE A 168 -38.88 -34.18 -20.72
N TYR A 169 -39.02 -35.27 -21.47
CA TYR A 169 -37.89 -36.06 -21.95
C TYR A 169 -36.91 -35.24 -22.81
N LYS A 170 -37.43 -34.46 -23.78
CA LYS A 170 -36.61 -33.57 -24.63
C LYS A 170 -35.91 -32.46 -23.85
N HIS A 171 -36.53 -31.94 -22.79
CA HIS A 171 -35.94 -30.98 -21.85
C HIS A 171 -34.82 -31.63 -21.03
N LEU A 172 -35.09 -32.79 -20.42
CA LEU A 172 -34.11 -33.56 -19.64
C LEU A 172 -32.87 -33.96 -20.44
N LEU A 173 -33.03 -34.32 -21.73
CA LEU A 173 -31.93 -34.62 -22.66
C LEU A 173 -30.96 -33.45 -22.88
N LYS A 174 -31.29 -32.22 -22.49
CA LYS A 174 -30.34 -31.10 -22.51
C LYS A 174 -29.46 -31.01 -21.27
N SER A 175 -29.85 -31.64 -20.16
CA SER A 175 -29.22 -31.39 -18.84
C SER A 175 -28.70 -32.65 -18.15
N VAL A 176 -29.22 -33.82 -18.52
CA VAL A 176 -28.78 -35.12 -18.01
C VAL A 176 -27.35 -35.42 -18.43
N ALA A 177 -26.61 -36.06 -17.54
CA ALA A 177 -25.26 -36.53 -17.78
C ALA A 177 -25.14 -38.02 -17.43
N TRP A 178 -24.34 -38.78 -18.19
CA TRP A 178 -23.88 -40.11 -17.80
C TRP A 178 -22.50 -39.95 -17.14
N VAL A 179 -22.36 -40.41 -15.90
CA VAL A 179 -21.18 -40.20 -15.05
C VAL A 179 -20.48 -41.54 -14.85
N LEU A 180 -19.19 -41.59 -15.18
CA LEU A 180 -18.34 -42.77 -15.04
C LEU A 180 -17.18 -42.46 -14.09
N ALA A 181 -17.13 -43.18 -12.97
CA ALA A 181 -16.05 -43.10 -12.01
C ALA A 181 -15.10 -44.29 -12.23
N ILE A 182 -13.88 -44.00 -12.69
CA ILE A 182 -12.89 -44.99 -13.10
C ILE A 182 -11.92 -45.24 -11.95
N SER A 183 -11.76 -46.51 -11.60
CA SER A 183 -10.79 -47.01 -10.62
C SER A 183 -9.88 -48.07 -11.28
N PRO A 184 -8.68 -48.37 -10.74
CA PRO A 184 -7.74 -49.28 -11.40
C PRO A 184 -8.30 -50.68 -11.73
N ASN A 185 -9.26 -51.15 -10.92
CA ASN A 185 -9.84 -52.50 -11.04
C ASN A 185 -11.35 -52.50 -11.37
N SER A 186 -11.98 -51.33 -11.55
CA SER A 186 -13.44 -51.23 -11.74
C SER A 186 -13.86 -49.90 -12.38
N VAL A 187 -15.00 -49.91 -13.07
CA VAL A 187 -15.68 -48.69 -13.55
C VAL A 187 -17.06 -48.67 -12.93
N SER A 188 -17.32 -47.69 -12.06
CA SER A 188 -18.68 -47.40 -11.57
C SER A 188 -19.37 -46.45 -12.55
N GLY A 189 -20.69 -46.60 -12.71
CA GLY A 189 -21.48 -45.83 -13.66
C GLY A 189 -22.83 -45.44 -13.07
N GLY A 190 -23.14 -44.15 -13.15
CA GLY A 190 -24.40 -43.57 -12.72
C GLY A 190 -24.81 -42.39 -13.60
N THR A 191 -25.80 -41.64 -13.16
CA THR A 191 -26.34 -40.47 -13.86
C THR A 191 -26.01 -39.21 -13.06
N GLY A 192 -26.07 -38.05 -13.70
CA GLY A 192 -25.93 -36.74 -13.07
C GLY A 192 -26.80 -35.70 -13.79
N SER A 193 -26.84 -34.49 -13.25
CA SER A 193 -27.51 -33.34 -13.87
C SER A 193 -26.63 -32.10 -13.85
N LEU A 194 -26.46 -31.43 -14.99
CA LEU A 194 -25.87 -30.09 -15.02
C LEU A 194 -26.84 -29.10 -14.35
N ILE A 195 -26.40 -28.42 -13.30
CA ILE A 195 -27.20 -27.47 -12.51
C ILE A 195 -26.71 -26.01 -12.60
N ASP A 196 -25.50 -25.77 -13.13
CA ASP A 196 -25.04 -24.43 -13.52
C ASP A 196 -24.12 -24.54 -14.75
N ARG A 197 -24.54 -23.94 -15.88
CA ARG A 197 -23.77 -23.95 -17.15
C ARG A 197 -22.56 -23.00 -17.14
N GLN A 198 -22.64 -21.86 -16.44
CA GLN A 198 -21.56 -20.87 -16.40
C GLN A 198 -20.36 -21.40 -15.60
N ASN A 199 -20.67 -22.00 -14.45
CA ASN A 199 -19.70 -22.53 -13.48
C ASN A 199 -19.39 -24.02 -13.73
N ARG A 200 -20.13 -24.64 -14.66
CA ARG A 200 -19.94 -26.00 -15.18
C ARG A 200 -20.16 -27.08 -14.11
N LEU A 201 -21.18 -26.91 -13.27
CA LEU A 201 -21.44 -27.80 -12.13
C LEU A 201 -22.47 -28.87 -12.47
N VAL A 202 -22.10 -30.12 -12.19
CA VAL A 202 -22.95 -31.31 -12.28
C VAL A 202 -23.16 -31.87 -10.88
N ILE A 203 -24.39 -32.23 -10.52
CA ILE A 203 -24.71 -32.94 -9.28
C ILE A 203 -25.03 -34.42 -9.56
N THR A 204 -24.65 -35.31 -8.64
CA THR A 204 -24.88 -36.76 -8.66
C THR A 204 -24.82 -37.31 -7.22
N ASN A 205 -24.83 -38.62 -7.01
CA ASN A 205 -24.68 -39.22 -5.67
C ASN A 205 -23.24 -39.29 -5.19
N HIS A 206 -23.05 -39.53 -3.89
CA HIS A 206 -21.74 -39.88 -3.33
C HIS A 206 -21.29 -41.26 -3.80
N HIS A 207 -22.16 -42.26 -3.74
CA HIS A 207 -21.80 -43.65 -4.11
C HIS A 207 -21.47 -43.83 -5.61
N VAL A 208 -21.99 -42.97 -6.49
CA VAL A 208 -21.66 -42.98 -7.93
C VAL A 208 -20.21 -42.60 -8.19
N VAL A 209 -19.65 -41.69 -7.38
CA VAL A 209 -18.27 -41.18 -7.55
C VAL A 209 -17.26 -41.89 -6.65
N GLY A 210 -17.69 -42.35 -5.47
CA GLY A 210 -16.84 -43.02 -4.48
C GLY A 210 -15.58 -42.18 -4.15
N ASP A 211 -14.43 -42.86 -4.09
CA ASP A 211 -13.10 -42.24 -3.98
C ASP A 211 -12.31 -42.30 -5.31
N SER A 212 -13.02 -42.33 -6.46
CA SER A 212 -12.36 -42.24 -7.76
C SER A 212 -11.78 -40.83 -7.99
N ASN A 213 -10.50 -40.78 -8.34
CA ASN A 213 -9.82 -39.57 -8.81
C ASN A 213 -9.95 -39.33 -10.33
N GLN A 214 -10.70 -40.18 -11.06
CA GLN A 214 -10.88 -40.09 -12.50
C GLN A 214 -12.35 -40.23 -12.87
N ILE A 215 -13.07 -39.11 -12.89
CA ILE A 215 -14.46 -39.05 -13.32
C ILE A 215 -14.54 -38.52 -14.76
N ILE A 216 -15.27 -39.25 -15.60
CA ILE A 216 -15.61 -38.86 -16.97
C ILE A 216 -17.11 -38.64 -17.07
N VAL A 217 -17.50 -37.63 -17.84
CA VAL A 217 -18.90 -37.24 -18.04
C VAL A 217 -19.24 -37.26 -19.52
N PHE A 218 -20.36 -37.86 -19.88
CA PHE A 218 -20.97 -37.77 -21.21
C PHE A 218 -22.32 -37.07 -21.13
N PHE A 219 -22.66 -36.34 -22.19
CA PHE A 219 -23.99 -35.77 -22.42
C PHE A 219 -24.64 -36.44 -23.64
N PRO A 220 -25.97 -36.38 -23.80
CA PRO A 220 -26.65 -36.85 -25.01
C PRO A 220 -26.05 -36.26 -26.29
N THR A 221 -25.70 -37.14 -27.24
CA THR A 221 -25.16 -36.74 -28.55
C THR A 221 -26.04 -37.25 -29.68
N TYR A 222 -26.03 -36.52 -30.81
CA TYR A 222 -26.95 -36.75 -31.92
C TYR A 222 -26.17 -36.95 -33.22
N GLU A 223 -26.63 -37.89 -34.04
CA GLU A 223 -26.13 -38.12 -35.40
C GLU A 223 -27.29 -38.01 -36.39
N GLN A 224 -27.14 -37.16 -37.42
CA GLN A 224 -28.21 -36.82 -38.38
C GLN A 224 -29.54 -36.41 -37.70
N GLY A 225 -29.46 -35.77 -36.52
CA GLY A 225 -30.62 -35.34 -35.72
C GLY A 225 -31.27 -36.43 -34.86
N LYS A 226 -30.78 -37.69 -34.91
CA LYS A 226 -31.24 -38.79 -34.05
C LYS A 226 -30.36 -38.90 -32.80
N LEU A 227 -30.97 -39.15 -31.64
CA LEU A 227 -30.24 -39.40 -30.39
C LEU A 227 -29.48 -40.72 -30.47
N ILE A 228 -28.19 -40.70 -30.12
CA ILE A 228 -27.38 -41.91 -29.91
C ILE A 228 -27.63 -42.40 -28.48
N ALA A 229 -28.23 -43.58 -28.35
CA ALA A 229 -28.54 -44.25 -27.08
C ALA A 229 -27.65 -45.49 -26.84
N GLU A 230 -26.91 -45.92 -27.84
CA GLU A 230 -26.09 -47.12 -27.86
C GLU A 230 -24.84 -46.95 -26.97
N ARG A 231 -24.79 -47.65 -25.83
CA ARG A 231 -23.73 -47.51 -24.82
C ARG A 231 -22.32 -47.69 -25.42
N ASP A 232 -22.15 -48.63 -26.34
CA ASP A 232 -20.85 -48.95 -26.95
C ASP A 232 -20.25 -47.76 -27.72
N VAL A 233 -21.08 -46.89 -28.31
CA VAL A 233 -20.61 -45.70 -29.03
C VAL A 233 -19.95 -44.70 -28.08
N TYR A 234 -20.45 -44.58 -26.84
CA TYR A 234 -19.83 -43.76 -25.80
C TYR A 234 -18.62 -44.45 -25.17
N MET A 235 -18.68 -45.77 -24.96
CA MET A 235 -17.53 -46.56 -24.47
C MET A 235 -16.32 -46.52 -25.44
N GLN A 236 -16.56 -46.48 -26.75
CA GLN A 236 -15.50 -46.27 -27.75
C GLN A 236 -14.87 -44.86 -27.66
N ARG A 237 -15.65 -43.84 -27.25
CA ARG A 237 -15.16 -42.46 -27.08
C ARG A 237 -14.29 -42.28 -25.83
N LEU A 238 -14.36 -43.17 -24.83
CA LEU A 238 -13.47 -43.16 -23.66
C LEU A 238 -11.97 -43.20 -24.03
N LYS A 239 -11.63 -43.73 -25.20
CA LYS A 239 -10.25 -43.83 -25.70
C LYS A 239 -9.74 -42.57 -26.41
N ARG A 240 -10.56 -41.51 -26.49
CA ARG A 240 -10.19 -40.25 -27.14
C ARG A 240 -9.74 -39.21 -26.12
N GLU A 241 -8.89 -38.27 -26.55
CA GLU A 241 -8.43 -37.17 -25.70
C GLU A 241 -9.58 -36.20 -25.34
N ASP A 242 -10.58 -36.08 -26.22
CA ASP A 242 -11.74 -35.19 -26.12
C ASP A 242 -12.86 -35.69 -25.18
N VAL A 243 -12.61 -36.65 -24.29
CA VAL A 243 -13.51 -36.89 -23.14
C VAL A 243 -13.68 -35.62 -22.30
N ILE A 244 -14.83 -35.47 -21.63
CA ILE A 244 -15.04 -34.43 -20.62
C ILE A 244 -14.69 -35.04 -19.28
N ARG A 245 -13.68 -34.51 -18.60
CA ARG A 245 -13.32 -34.93 -17.24
C ARG A 245 -14.05 -34.07 -16.23
N ALA A 246 -14.19 -34.59 -15.01
CA ALA A 246 -14.84 -33.91 -13.91
C ALA A 246 -14.00 -33.99 -12.64
N HIS A 247 -13.94 -32.87 -11.92
CA HIS A 247 -13.27 -32.73 -10.64
C HIS A 247 -14.32 -32.70 -9.53
N VAL A 248 -14.09 -33.45 -8.45
CA VAL A 248 -14.97 -33.44 -7.28
C VAL A 248 -14.74 -32.14 -6.49
N LEU A 249 -15.75 -31.28 -6.39
CA LEU A 249 -15.71 -30.09 -5.55
C LEU A 249 -16.08 -30.39 -4.09
N ALA A 250 -17.08 -31.27 -3.89
CA ALA A 250 -17.54 -31.68 -2.58
C ALA A 250 -18.25 -33.04 -2.62
N LYS A 251 -18.24 -33.73 -1.47
CA LYS A 251 -18.96 -34.98 -1.22
C LYS A 251 -19.66 -34.88 0.13
N ASP A 252 -20.86 -35.42 0.24
CA ASP A 252 -21.56 -35.65 1.49
C ASP A 252 -22.07 -37.10 1.49
N GLN A 253 -21.34 -37.97 2.18
CA GLN A 253 -21.67 -39.39 2.32
C GLN A 253 -23.01 -39.58 3.05
N LYS A 254 -23.26 -38.81 4.12
CA LYS A 254 -24.46 -38.93 4.96
C LYS A 254 -25.74 -38.67 4.16
N ARG A 255 -25.72 -37.68 3.26
CA ARG A 255 -26.86 -37.35 2.36
C ARG A 255 -26.77 -38.00 0.98
N ASP A 256 -25.74 -38.80 0.73
CA ASP A 256 -25.44 -39.48 -0.54
C ASP A 256 -25.46 -38.54 -1.76
N VAL A 257 -24.76 -37.41 -1.68
CA VAL A 257 -24.65 -36.41 -2.77
C VAL A 257 -23.20 -35.98 -3.02
N ALA A 258 -22.88 -35.69 -4.29
CA ALA A 258 -21.59 -35.17 -4.72
C ALA A 258 -21.76 -34.05 -5.75
N LEU A 259 -20.92 -33.02 -5.64
CA LEU A 259 -20.87 -31.88 -6.53
C LEU A 259 -19.59 -31.93 -7.37
N LEU A 260 -19.75 -31.94 -8.68
CA LEU A 260 -18.69 -32.05 -9.66
C LEU A 260 -18.56 -30.75 -10.46
N GLN A 261 -17.34 -30.36 -10.80
CA GLN A 261 -17.07 -29.36 -11.85
C GLN A 261 -16.49 -30.04 -13.08
N ILE A 262 -17.13 -29.85 -14.23
CA ILE A 262 -16.66 -30.41 -15.50
C ILE A 262 -15.77 -29.42 -16.24
N ASP A 263 -14.78 -29.93 -16.97
CA ASP A 263 -13.79 -29.08 -17.67
C ASP A 263 -14.46 -28.14 -18.70
N ARG A 264 -15.49 -28.64 -19.41
CA ARG A 264 -16.25 -27.91 -20.42
C ARG A 264 -17.68 -28.43 -20.54
N VAL A 265 -18.62 -27.55 -20.85
CA VAL A 265 -20.02 -27.91 -21.15
C VAL A 265 -20.20 -27.87 -22.68
N PRO A 266 -20.71 -28.94 -23.34
CA PRO A 266 -20.97 -28.93 -24.78
C PRO A 266 -22.04 -27.91 -25.21
N ASP A 267 -22.11 -27.63 -26.50
CA ASP A 267 -23.19 -26.82 -27.07
C ASP A 267 -24.53 -27.58 -27.08
N GLY A 268 -25.64 -26.86 -26.96
CA GLY A 268 -26.98 -27.42 -26.80
C GLY A 268 -27.31 -27.97 -25.41
N VAL A 269 -26.31 -28.13 -24.52
CA VAL A 269 -26.50 -28.57 -23.14
C VAL A 269 -26.91 -27.39 -22.25
N GLU A 270 -28.01 -27.52 -21.52
CA GLU A 270 -28.60 -26.48 -20.66
C GLU A 270 -28.59 -26.91 -19.19
N ALA A 271 -28.67 -25.95 -18.26
CA ALA A 271 -28.73 -26.25 -16.83
C ALA A 271 -30.16 -26.59 -16.41
N LEU A 272 -30.33 -27.67 -15.65
CA LEU A 272 -31.65 -28.11 -15.18
C LEU A 272 -32.15 -27.15 -14.08
N PRO A 273 -33.35 -26.55 -14.22
CA PRO A 273 -33.91 -25.70 -13.18
C PRO A 273 -34.11 -26.48 -11.87
N VAL A 274 -33.78 -25.87 -10.73
CA VAL A 274 -33.91 -26.51 -9.41
C VAL A 274 -35.14 -25.97 -8.68
N ALA A 275 -35.99 -26.85 -8.14
CA ALA A 275 -37.23 -26.43 -7.48
C ALA A 275 -36.97 -25.67 -6.16
N LYS A 276 -37.86 -24.73 -5.84
CA LYS A 276 -37.72 -23.84 -4.67
C LYS A 276 -38.08 -24.49 -3.33
N SER A 277 -38.78 -25.62 -3.36
CA SER A 277 -39.25 -26.40 -2.21
C SER A 277 -39.24 -27.88 -2.54
N SER A 278 -39.31 -28.70 -1.49
CA SER A 278 -39.68 -30.12 -1.60
C SER A 278 -41.02 -30.31 -2.33
N THR A 279 -41.24 -31.51 -2.84
CA THR A 279 -42.50 -31.95 -3.48
C THR A 279 -43.49 -32.50 -2.43
N THR A 280 -44.68 -32.92 -2.86
CA THR A 280 -45.72 -33.47 -1.97
C THR A 280 -46.33 -34.76 -2.51
N PRO A 281 -46.96 -35.61 -1.67
CA PRO A 281 -47.66 -36.81 -2.11
C PRO A 281 -48.70 -36.51 -3.20
N GLY A 282 -48.87 -37.43 -4.15
CA GLY A 282 -49.79 -37.30 -5.29
C GLY A 282 -49.24 -36.49 -6.48
N VAL A 283 -48.11 -35.79 -6.35
CA VAL A 283 -47.50 -35.06 -7.46
C VAL A 283 -46.92 -36.02 -8.50
N SER A 284 -47.26 -35.80 -9.78
CA SER A 284 -46.64 -36.51 -10.91
C SER A 284 -45.20 -36.07 -11.12
N VAL A 285 -44.31 -37.06 -11.28
CA VAL A 285 -42.86 -36.87 -11.37
C VAL A 285 -42.25 -37.75 -12.45
N HIS A 286 -41.15 -37.27 -13.02
CA HIS A 286 -40.51 -37.83 -14.20
C HIS A 286 -39.01 -37.93 -13.96
N SER A 287 -38.36 -38.95 -14.52
CA SER A 287 -36.94 -39.22 -14.29
C SER A 287 -36.26 -39.67 -15.57
N ILE A 288 -34.94 -39.44 -15.65
CA ILE A 288 -34.09 -39.95 -16.73
C ILE A 288 -32.82 -40.55 -16.11
N GLY A 289 -32.36 -41.68 -16.66
CA GLY A 289 -31.25 -42.44 -16.12
C GLY A 289 -30.46 -43.19 -17.19
N ASN A 290 -29.44 -43.94 -16.75
CA ASN A 290 -28.54 -44.69 -17.62
C ASN A 290 -28.37 -46.12 -17.10
N PRO A 291 -29.45 -46.91 -17.04
CA PRO A 291 -29.49 -48.14 -16.27
C PRO A 291 -28.60 -49.20 -16.93
N GLY A 292 -27.64 -49.72 -16.16
CA GLY A 292 -26.62 -50.67 -16.63
C GLY A 292 -27.20 -51.99 -17.12
N THR A 293 -28.36 -52.38 -16.59
CA THR A 293 -29.13 -53.58 -16.96
C THR A 293 -29.86 -53.46 -18.30
N SER A 294 -30.02 -52.23 -18.84
CA SER A 294 -30.58 -52.02 -20.18
C SER A 294 -29.47 -51.84 -21.21
N GLY A 295 -29.72 -52.17 -22.48
CA GLY A 295 -28.79 -51.91 -23.58
C GLY A 295 -28.67 -50.44 -23.99
N GLY A 296 -29.50 -49.55 -23.43
CA GLY A 296 -29.57 -48.14 -23.78
C GLY A 296 -29.09 -47.18 -22.69
N LEU A 297 -28.71 -45.98 -23.12
CA LEU A 297 -28.54 -44.78 -22.31
C LEU A 297 -29.78 -43.89 -22.42
N TRP A 298 -29.89 -42.90 -21.54
CA TRP A 298 -30.95 -41.89 -21.55
C TRP A 298 -32.37 -42.47 -21.41
N VAL A 299 -32.54 -43.47 -20.56
CA VAL A 299 -33.83 -44.15 -20.34
C VAL A 299 -34.75 -43.26 -19.50
N TYR A 300 -35.98 -43.05 -19.98
CA TYR A 300 -37.01 -42.24 -19.33
C TYR A 300 -37.96 -43.10 -18.48
N THR A 301 -38.27 -42.64 -17.27
CA THR A 301 -39.29 -43.23 -16.39
C THR A 301 -40.19 -42.14 -15.79
N SER A 302 -41.36 -42.53 -15.27
CA SER A 302 -42.29 -41.60 -14.62
C SER A 302 -43.14 -42.31 -13.57
N GLY A 303 -43.63 -41.56 -12.59
CA GLY A 303 -44.52 -42.04 -11.55
C GLY A 303 -45.16 -40.90 -10.76
N THR A 304 -45.45 -41.20 -9.50
CA THR A 304 -46.11 -40.29 -8.56
C THR A 304 -45.39 -40.37 -7.22
N VAL A 305 -45.30 -39.24 -6.51
CA VAL A 305 -44.79 -39.19 -5.14
C VAL A 305 -45.75 -39.92 -4.19
N ARG A 306 -45.21 -40.89 -3.45
CA ARG A 306 -45.91 -41.69 -2.43
C ARG A 306 -45.86 -41.00 -1.07
N GLN A 307 -44.67 -40.57 -0.65
CA GLN A 307 -44.45 -39.84 0.60
C GLN A 307 -43.15 -39.00 0.52
N VAL A 308 -43.03 -37.99 1.38
CA VAL A 308 -41.75 -37.32 1.67
C VAL A 308 -41.47 -37.41 3.17
N TYR A 309 -40.32 -37.98 3.55
CA TYR A 309 -39.98 -38.23 4.96
C TYR A 309 -38.47 -38.25 5.21
N ARG A 310 -38.05 -37.92 6.44
CA ARG A 310 -36.64 -38.07 6.84
C ARG A 310 -36.36 -39.55 7.10
N LYS A 311 -35.51 -40.15 6.28
CA LYS A 311 -35.11 -41.55 6.39
C LYS A 311 -33.71 -41.64 6.97
N HIS A 312 -33.50 -42.61 7.87
CA HIS A 312 -32.18 -43.10 8.26
C HIS A 312 -32.02 -44.50 7.66
N TRP A 313 -30.84 -44.83 7.12
CA TRP A 313 -30.54 -46.18 6.62
C TRP A 313 -29.05 -46.47 6.68
N GLU A 314 -28.70 -47.75 6.68
CA GLU A 314 -27.33 -48.25 6.71
C GLU A 314 -27.06 -49.07 5.44
N THR A 315 -25.84 -49.00 4.88
CA THR A 315 -25.41 -49.88 3.78
C THR A 315 -24.92 -51.21 4.32
N GLU A 316 -24.79 -52.22 3.44
CA GLU A 316 -24.14 -53.50 3.78
C GLU A 316 -22.66 -53.33 4.20
N GLU A 317 -22.06 -52.17 3.91
CA GLU A 317 -20.71 -51.76 4.32
C GLU A 317 -20.67 -50.95 5.62
N GLY A 318 -21.82 -50.76 6.31
CA GLY A 318 -21.91 -50.02 7.58
C GLY A 318 -21.89 -48.49 7.46
N SER A 319 -22.13 -47.93 6.27
CA SER A 319 -22.26 -46.48 6.11
C SER A 319 -23.64 -46.01 6.59
N GLN A 320 -23.66 -45.10 7.57
CA GLN A 320 -24.87 -44.49 8.12
C GLN A 320 -25.30 -43.28 7.30
N HIS A 321 -26.47 -43.35 6.67
CA HIS A 321 -27.07 -42.30 5.85
C HIS A 321 -28.32 -41.72 6.50
N GLU A 322 -28.54 -40.41 6.31
CA GLU A 322 -29.73 -39.70 6.74
C GLU A 322 -30.00 -38.51 5.81
N ALA A 323 -31.20 -38.46 5.24
CA ALA A 323 -31.68 -37.36 4.42
C ALA A 323 -33.22 -37.24 4.47
N LEU A 324 -33.74 -36.08 4.10
CA LEU A 324 -35.12 -35.99 3.57
C LEU A 324 -35.18 -36.75 2.23
N ILE A 325 -36.06 -37.75 2.17
CA ILE A 325 -36.26 -38.63 1.00
C ILE A 325 -37.64 -38.42 0.42
N VAL A 326 -37.70 -38.28 -0.90
CA VAL A 326 -38.91 -38.41 -1.71
C VAL A 326 -39.04 -39.88 -2.12
N GLU A 327 -40.11 -40.53 -1.70
CA GLU A 327 -40.48 -41.88 -2.14
C GLU A 327 -41.45 -41.78 -3.32
N THR A 328 -41.23 -42.55 -4.38
CA THR A 328 -42.10 -42.57 -5.56
C THR A 328 -42.35 -44.00 -6.05
N GLN A 329 -43.37 -44.17 -6.89
CA GLN A 329 -43.61 -45.39 -7.67
C GLN A 329 -42.94 -45.39 -9.07
N SER A 330 -42.06 -44.44 -9.36
CA SER A 330 -41.29 -44.42 -10.63
C SER A 330 -40.23 -45.53 -10.60
N PRO A 331 -40.13 -46.41 -11.62
CA PRO A 331 -39.08 -47.42 -11.68
C PRO A 331 -37.67 -46.81 -11.73
N THR A 332 -36.74 -47.40 -10.97
CA THR A 332 -35.30 -47.10 -10.99
C THR A 332 -34.47 -48.39 -10.91
N ASN A 333 -33.29 -48.37 -11.51
CA ASN A 333 -32.38 -49.51 -11.64
C ASN A 333 -30.93 -49.06 -11.34
N PRO A 334 -29.99 -50.00 -11.10
CA PRO A 334 -28.57 -49.67 -11.01
C PRO A 334 -28.08 -48.91 -12.26
N GLY A 335 -27.52 -47.71 -12.06
CA GLY A 335 -27.13 -46.76 -13.12
C GLY A 335 -28.05 -45.53 -13.26
N ASP A 336 -29.27 -45.59 -12.71
CA ASP A 336 -30.17 -44.42 -12.64
C ASP A 336 -29.82 -43.47 -11.47
N SER A 337 -29.07 -43.96 -10.48
CA SER A 337 -28.51 -43.22 -9.34
C SER A 337 -27.86 -41.90 -9.77
N GLY A 338 -28.17 -40.81 -9.07
CA GLY A 338 -27.67 -39.46 -9.35
C GLY A 338 -28.43 -38.74 -10.47
N GLY A 339 -29.34 -39.42 -11.17
CA GLY A 339 -30.23 -38.81 -12.15
C GLY A 339 -31.28 -37.89 -11.53
N PRO A 340 -31.87 -36.97 -12.32
CA PRO A 340 -32.87 -36.04 -11.82
C PRO A 340 -34.25 -36.70 -11.71
N LEU A 341 -34.95 -36.42 -10.61
CA LEU A 341 -36.40 -36.48 -10.52
C LEU A 341 -36.94 -35.07 -10.71
N VAL A 342 -37.80 -34.85 -11.71
CA VAL A 342 -38.42 -33.55 -12.01
C VAL A 342 -39.94 -33.59 -11.86
N ASN A 343 -40.51 -32.43 -11.54
CA ASN A 343 -41.95 -32.21 -11.62
C ASN A 343 -42.41 -31.92 -13.07
N ALA A 344 -43.71 -31.74 -13.28
CA ALA A 344 -44.30 -31.46 -14.60
C ALA A 344 -43.82 -30.14 -15.28
N ARG A 345 -43.11 -29.25 -14.57
CA ARG A 345 -42.47 -28.05 -15.14
C ARG A 345 -41.02 -28.29 -15.61
N GLY A 346 -40.48 -29.50 -15.42
CA GLY A 346 -39.09 -29.82 -15.72
C GLY A 346 -38.09 -29.26 -14.68
N GLU A 347 -38.56 -28.93 -13.47
CA GLU A 347 -37.72 -28.52 -12.34
C GLU A 347 -37.34 -29.74 -11.51
N MET A 348 -36.06 -29.86 -11.12
CA MET A 348 -35.56 -30.91 -10.21
C MET A 348 -36.23 -30.79 -8.84
N VAL A 349 -36.92 -31.85 -8.41
CA VAL A 349 -37.50 -32.04 -7.06
C VAL A 349 -36.77 -33.10 -6.23
N GLY A 350 -35.89 -33.88 -6.84
CA GLY A 350 -34.98 -34.79 -6.13
C GLY A 350 -33.91 -35.40 -7.03
N ILE A 351 -33.01 -36.17 -6.41
CA ILE A 351 -31.90 -36.88 -7.07
C ILE A 351 -32.08 -38.38 -6.80
N THR A 352 -32.06 -39.22 -7.83
CA THR A 352 -32.21 -40.69 -7.68
C THR A 352 -31.19 -41.23 -6.69
N GLN A 353 -31.65 -42.01 -5.71
CA GLN A 353 -30.78 -42.72 -4.76
C GLN A 353 -30.77 -44.22 -5.11
N GLY A 354 -31.94 -44.83 -5.28
CA GLY A 354 -32.07 -46.23 -5.68
C GLY A 354 -33.49 -46.80 -5.50
N GLY A 355 -33.69 -48.04 -5.92
CA GLY A 355 -34.89 -48.83 -5.60
C GLY A 355 -34.72 -49.59 -4.29
N LEU A 356 -35.79 -49.82 -3.52
CA LEU A 356 -35.69 -50.58 -2.27
C LEU A 356 -35.83 -52.09 -2.54
N GLN A 357 -34.78 -52.86 -2.26
CA GLN A 357 -34.74 -54.30 -2.55
C GLN A 357 -35.89 -55.05 -1.86
N GLY A 358 -36.60 -55.89 -2.63
CA GLY A 358 -37.78 -56.62 -2.16
C GLY A 358 -39.10 -55.84 -2.17
N ALA A 359 -39.09 -54.50 -2.34
CA ALA A 359 -40.31 -53.71 -2.50
C ALA A 359 -40.65 -53.47 -3.98
N GLN A 360 -41.91 -53.69 -4.35
CA GLN A 360 -42.42 -53.37 -5.68
C GLN A 360 -42.91 -51.92 -5.73
N LEU A 361 -42.57 -51.19 -6.79
CA LEU A 361 -43.00 -49.80 -7.03
C LEU A 361 -42.65 -48.84 -5.88
N VAL A 362 -41.43 -48.98 -5.34
CA VAL A 362 -40.84 -48.11 -4.31
C VAL A 362 -39.41 -47.75 -4.72
N SER A 363 -39.23 -46.50 -5.13
CA SER A 363 -37.92 -45.91 -5.44
C SER A 363 -37.71 -44.61 -4.67
N LEU A 364 -36.47 -44.40 -4.25
CA LEU A 364 -36.06 -43.38 -3.28
C LEU A 364 -35.17 -42.33 -3.95
N PHE A 365 -35.40 -41.07 -3.60
CA PHE A 365 -34.72 -39.91 -4.16
C PHE A 365 -34.36 -38.95 -3.02
N VAL A 366 -33.13 -38.44 -3.01
CA VAL A 366 -32.71 -37.37 -2.08
C VAL A 366 -33.47 -36.11 -2.45
N ASP A 367 -34.16 -35.48 -1.49
CA ASP A 367 -34.99 -34.31 -1.77
C ASP A 367 -34.16 -33.10 -2.24
N VAL A 368 -34.75 -32.29 -3.13
CA VAL A 368 -34.14 -31.05 -3.63
C VAL A 368 -33.68 -30.10 -2.53
N THR A 369 -34.32 -30.06 -1.35
CA THR A 369 -33.84 -29.21 -0.24
C THR A 369 -32.52 -29.69 0.34
N GLU A 370 -32.32 -31.00 0.49
CA GLU A 370 -31.05 -31.56 0.97
C GLU A 370 -29.90 -31.30 -0.02
N ALA A 371 -30.18 -31.52 -1.32
CA ALA A 371 -29.24 -31.18 -2.39
C ALA A 371 -28.94 -29.67 -2.46
N THR A 372 -29.97 -28.83 -2.31
CA THR A 372 -29.84 -27.36 -2.28
C THR A 372 -28.99 -26.88 -1.09
N ASP A 373 -29.20 -27.44 0.10
CA ASP A 373 -28.49 -27.03 1.30
C ASP A 373 -27.04 -27.59 1.31
N PHE A 374 -26.80 -28.74 0.68
CA PHE A 374 -25.45 -29.22 0.34
C PHE A 374 -24.70 -28.24 -0.59
N ILE A 375 -25.32 -27.83 -1.71
CA ILE A 375 -24.74 -26.85 -2.63
C ILE A 375 -24.47 -25.54 -1.88
N GLN A 376 -25.45 -24.98 -1.17
CA GLN A 376 -25.28 -23.71 -0.43
C GLN A 376 -24.15 -23.77 0.59
N ASN A 377 -24.02 -24.84 1.37
CA ASN A 377 -22.98 -24.94 2.39
C ASN A 377 -21.58 -25.14 1.78
N THR A 378 -21.47 -25.87 0.67
CA THR A 378 -20.24 -25.97 -0.13
C THR A 378 -19.85 -24.59 -0.71
N CYS A 379 -20.82 -23.84 -1.22
CA CYS A 379 -20.57 -22.49 -1.74
C CYS A 379 -20.15 -21.51 -0.63
N ARG A 380 -20.79 -21.56 0.54
CA ARG A 380 -20.45 -20.72 1.71
C ARG A 380 -19.00 -20.92 2.16
N SER A 381 -18.49 -22.16 2.21
CA SER A 381 -17.11 -22.44 2.61
C SER A 381 -16.06 -22.00 1.58
N GLN A 382 -16.47 -21.68 0.35
CA GLN A 382 -15.61 -21.18 -0.74
C GLN A 382 -15.90 -19.72 -1.12
N ALA A 383 -16.63 -18.96 -0.29
CA ALA A 383 -17.05 -17.58 -0.55
C ALA A 383 -17.85 -17.36 -1.86
N ILE A 384 -18.77 -18.29 -2.16
CA ILE A 384 -19.67 -18.23 -3.33
C ILE A 384 -21.12 -18.06 -2.85
N ILE A 385 -21.89 -17.19 -3.51
CA ILE A 385 -23.30 -16.95 -3.22
C ILE A 385 -24.17 -17.66 -4.26
N TRP A 386 -25.04 -18.58 -3.83
CA TRP A 386 -25.99 -19.26 -4.73
C TRP A 386 -27.35 -18.55 -4.73
N VAL A 387 -27.85 -18.17 -5.92
CA VAL A 387 -29.12 -17.44 -6.06
C VAL A 387 -30.23 -18.42 -6.45
N ARG A 388 -31.02 -18.84 -5.46
CA ARG A 388 -32.10 -19.84 -5.57
C ARG A 388 -33.17 -19.56 -6.65
N ASN A 389 -33.33 -18.30 -7.06
CA ASN A 389 -34.31 -17.90 -8.08
C ASN A 389 -33.79 -18.04 -9.52
N GLU A 390 -32.47 -18.13 -9.75
CA GLU A 390 -31.86 -18.12 -11.09
C GLU A 390 -31.14 -19.43 -11.46
N SER A 391 -31.05 -20.40 -10.54
CA SER A 391 -30.22 -21.62 -10.69
C SER A 391 -28.76 -21.27 -11.08
N ARG A 392 -28.20 -20.26 -10.41
CA ARG A 392 -26.93 -19.62 -10.78
C ARG A 392 -26.07 -19.27 -9.57
N LEU A 393 -24.76 -19.48 -9.69
CA LEU A 393 -23.75 -19.05 -8.73
C LEU A 393 -23.23 -17.65 -9.06
N ILE A 394 -23.17 -16.79 -8.04
CA ILE A 394 -22.42 -15.54 -8.04
C ILE A 394 -21.14 -15.78 -7.23
N ILE A 395 -20.01 -15.93 -7.91
CA ILE A 395 -18.69 -16.03 -7.28
C ILE A 395 -18.34 -14.67 -6.68
N ALA A 396 -18.15 -14.56 -5.36
CA ALA A 396 -17.72 -13.33 -4.69
C ALA A 396 -16.17 -13.17 -4.68
N GLY A 397 -15.54 -13.60 -5.77
CA GLY A 397 -14.09 -13.65 -6.00
C GLY A 397 -13.74 -13.41 -7.47
N ASN A 398 -14.53 -12.56 -8.14
CA ASN A 398 -14.27 -12.04 -9.47
C ASN A 398 -15.03 -10.71 -9.63
N ALA A 399 -14.32 -9.65 -10.04
CA ALA A 399 -14.89 -8.34 -10.38
C ALA A 399 -16.16 -8.36 -11.26
N ALA A 400 -16.39 -9.41 -12.06
CA ALA A 400 -17.64 -9.62 -12.82
C ALA A 400 -18.93 -9.62 -11.96
N GLY A 401 -18.84 -9.87 -10.65
CA GLY A 401 -19.97 -9.75 -9.72
C GLY A 401 -20.33 -8.31 -9.33
N VAL A 402 -19.39 -7.36 -9.46
CA VAL A 402 -19.53 -5.97 -8.97
C VAL A 402 -20.75 -5.24 -9.56
N PRO A 403 -21.07 -5.31 -10.87
CA PRO A 403 -22.27 -4.67 -11.41
C PRO A 403 -23.60 -5.20 -10.85
N GLY A 404 -23.63 -6.46 -10.40
CA GLY A 404 -24.80 -7.03 -9.72
C GLY A 404 -24.95 -6.50 -8.30
N LEU A 405 -23.85 -6.43 -7.55
CA LEU A 405 -23.83 -5.86 -6.21
C LEU A 405 -24.15 -4.35 -6.21
N ILE A 406 -23.67 -3.59 -7.20
CA ILE A 406 -24.00 -2.16 -7.36
C ILE A 406 -25.52 -1.96 -7.49
N ARG A 407 -26.22 -2.74 -8.31
CA ARG A 407 -27.70 -2.65 -8.42
C ARG A 407 -28.41 -2.98 -7.11
N ASN A 408 -27.85 -3.87 -6.29
CA ASN A 408 -28.41 -4.21 -4.99
C ASN A 408 -28.23 -3.10 -3.93
N LEU A 409 -27.37 -2.09 -4.16
CA LEU A 409 -27.32 -0.87 -3.34
C LEU A 409 -28.55 0.03 -3.54
N GLU A 410 -29.30 -0.14 -4.63
CA GLU A 410 -30.52 0.63 -4.93
C GLU A 410 -31.80 -0.14 -4.53
N ASN A 411 -31.67 -1.28 -3.85
CA ASN A 411 -32.80 -2.12 -3.45
C ASN A 411 -33.63 -1.48 -2.30
N ALA A 412 -34.94 -1.71 -2.28
CA ALA A 412 -35.84 -1.19 -1.24
C ALA A 412 -35.57 -1.76 0.18
N ASP A 413 -35.17 -3.04 0.30
CA ASP A 413 -34.82 -3.65 1.59
C ASP A 413 -33.41 -3.22 2.03
N SER A 414 -33.30 -2.61 3.22
CA SER A 414 -32.01 -2.19 3.76
C SER A 414 -31.07 -3.36 4.00
N LYS A 415 -31.58 -4.58 4.26
CA LYS A 415 -30.75 -5.79 4.40
C LYS A 415 -30.11 -6.21 3.08
N VAL A 416 -30.77 -5.96 1.95
CA VAL A 416 -30.19 -6.23 0.63
C VAL A 416 -29.09 -5.21 0.33
N ARG A 417 -29.32 -3.92 0.65
CA ARG A 417 -28.29 -2.87 0.54
C ARG A 417 -27.10 -3.12 1.46
N SER A 418 -27.33 -3.50 2.73
CA SER A 418 -26.29 -3.78 3.72
C SER A 418 -25.42 -4.97 3.32
N ASN A 419 -26.03 -6.05 2.83
CA ASN A 419 -25.33 -7.23 2.33
C ASN A 419 -24.54 -6.93 1.04
N ALA A 420 -25.10 -6.12 0.14
CA ALA A 420 -24.40 -5.67 -1.06
C ALA A 420 -23.17 -4.81 -0.73
N ALA A 421 -23.31 -3.86 0.20
CA ALA A 421 -22.19 -3.06 0.70
C ALA A 421 -21.12 -3.95 1.35
N GLN A 422 -21.48 -4.88 2.24
CA GLN A 422 -20.54 -5.82 2.85
C GLN A 422 -19.79 -6.65 1.81
N ALA A 423 -20.49 -7.18 0.79
CA ALA A 423 -19.88 -7.97 -0.28
C ALA A 423 -18.91 -7.16 -1.13
N LEU A 424 -19.26 -5.92 -1.50
CA LEU A 424 -18.36 -4.99 -2.20
C LEU A 424 -17.12 -4.65 -1.35
N GLY A 425 -17.30 -4.47 -0.04
CA GLY A 425 -16.18 -4.29 0.89
C GLY A 425 -15.26 -5.50 0.99
N ASN A 426 -15.79 -6.71 0.88
CA ASN A 426 -15.02 -7.95 0.93
C ASN A 426 -14.25 -8.23 -0.37
N LEU A 427 -14.70 -7.70 -1.52
CA LEU A 427 -13.95 -7.69 -2.79
C LEU A 427 -12.77 -6.69 -2.78
N GLY A 428 -12.75 -5.73 -1.85
CA GLY A 428 -11.66 -4.75 -1.74
C GLY A 428 -11.42 -3.98 -3.04
N PRO A 429 -10.15 -3.76 -3.45
CA PRO A 429 -9.83 -2.95 -4.63
C PRO A 429 -10.45 -3.39 -5.96
N GLU A 430 -10.85 -4.66 -6.12
CA GLU A 430 -11.57 -5.12 -7.33
C GLU A 430 -12.92 -4.41 -7.52
N ALA A 431 -13.54 -3.95 -6.42
CA ALA A 431 -14.82 -3.27 -6.44
C ALA A 431 -14.72 -1.74 -6.61
N LYS A 432 -13.63 -1.18 -7.18
CA LYS A 432 -13.48 0.29 -7.37
C LYS A 432 -14.67 0.93 -8.09
N LEU A 433 -15.31 0.25 -9.04
CA LEU A 433 -16.51 0.74 -9.74
C LEU A 433 -17.71 1.05 -8.80
N ALA A 434 -17.69 0.53 -7.57
CA ALA A 434 -18.73 0.77 -6.58
C ALA A 434 -18.47 1.99 -5.67
N VAL A 435 -17.33 2.70 -5.78
CA VAL A 435 -17.04 3.88 -4.94
C VAL A 435 -18.12 4.96 -5.10
N ALA A 436 -18.37 5.43 -6.32
CA ALA A 436 -19.41 6.43 -6.57
C ALA A 436 -20.85 5.95 -6.20
N PRO A 437 -21.28 4.71 -6.51
CA PRO A 437 -22.53 4.15 -5.98
C PRO A 437 -22.63 4.12 -4.44
N LEU A 438 -21.59 3.69 -3.73
CA LEU A 438 -21.58 3.67 -2.26
C LEU A 438 -21.62 5.08 -1.67
N LEU A 439 -20.94 6.05 -2.29
CA LEU A 439 -21.05 7.46 -1.90
C LEU A 439 -22.45 8.04 -2.12
N ARG A 440 -23.16 7.65 -3.18
CA ARG A 440 -24.57 8.02 -3.40
C ARG A 440 -25.49 7.41 -2.34
N LEU A 441 -25.29 6.13 -2.00
CA LEU A 441 -26.03 5.47 -0.93
C LEU A 441 -25.83 6.18 0.42
N LEU A 442 -24.59 6.54 0.78
CA LEU A 442 -24.31 7.29 2.01
C LEU A 442 -24.94 8.69 2.07
N ALA A 443 -25.33 9.27 0.93
CA ALA A 443 -26.01 10.56 0.87
C ALA A 443 -27.54 10.45 1.11
N THR A 444 -28.12 9.24 1.11
CA THR A 444 -29.58 9.01 1.21
C THR A 444 -30.00 7.91 2.19
N GLU A 445 -29.06 7.17 2.79
CA GLU A 445 -29.35 6.00 3.63
C GLU A 445 -29.64 6.34 5.09
N ASN A 446 -30.85 6.00 5.53
CA ASN A 446 -31.31 6.15 6.91
C ASN A 446 -30.93 4.95 7.80
N ASP A 447 -30.71 3.76 7.23
CA ASP A 447 -30.31 2.57 7.97
C ASP A 447 -28.85 2.66 8.48
N ALA A 448 -28.68 2.65 9.80
CA ALA A 448 -27.37 2.79 10.45
C ALA A 448 -26.42 1.60 10.22
N LEU A 449 -26.95 0.38 10.01
CA LEU A 449 -26.13 -0.78 9.65
C LEU A 449 -25.65 -0.65 8.21
N THR A 450 -26.53 -0.28 7.27
CA THR A 450 -26.15 -0.08 5.88
C THR A 450 -25.13 1.05 5.73
N ARG A 451 -25.31 2.21 6.40
CA ARG A 451 -24.29 3.28 6.38
C ARG A 451 -22.94 2.81 6.90
N ARG A 452 -22.92 2.12 8.05
CA ARG A 452 -21.68 1.60 8.64
C ARG A 452 -20.97 0.66 7.68
N LEU A 453 -21.70 -0.27 7.05
CA LEU A 453 -21.13 -1.24 6.12
C LEU A 453 -20.72 -0.61 4.78
N ALA A 454 -21.40 0.45 4.32
CA ALA A 454 -20.97 1.21 3.14
C ALA A 454 -19.71 2.05 3.40
N VAL A 455 -19.56 2.66 4.59
CA VAL A 455 -18.31 3.32 5.02
C VAL A 455 -17.19 2.29 5.19
N GLU A 456 -17.45 1.12 5.78
CA GLU A 456 -16.46 0.05 5.89
C GLU A 456 -16.03 -0.47 4.51
N ALA A 457 -16.98 -0.69 3.61
CA ALA A 457 -16.72 -1.12 2.25
C ALA A 457 -15.85 -0.11 1.49
N LEU A 458 -16.21 1.17 1.51
CA LEU A 458 -15.40 2.23 0.93
C LEU A 458 -13.97 2.25 1.49
N ASN A 459 -13.77 2.02 2.79
CA ASN A 459 -12.42 1.96 3.38
C ASN A 459 -11.61 0.73 2.93
N LYS A 460 -12.25 -0.41 2.61
CA LYS A 460 -11.60 -1.62 2.07
C LYS A 460 -11.34 -1.55 0.57
N ILE A 461 -12.22 -0.88 -0.19
CA ILE A 461 -12.12 -0.72 -1.64
C ILE A 461 -10.97 0.23 -1.99
N GLY A 462 -10.87 1.37 -1.29
CA GLY A 462 -9.79 2.32 -1.49
C GLY A 462 -10.22 3.77 -1.28
N ALA A 463 -9.27 4.70 -1.44
CA ALA A 463 -9.63 6.11 -1.48
C ALA A 463 -10.41 6.42 -2.77
N PRO A 464 -11.50 7.22 -2.70
CA PRO A 464 -12.03 7.90 -3.87
C PRO A 464 -10.96 8.80 -4.50
N ASP A 465 -11.06 9.03 -5.80
CA ASP A 465 -10.16 9.93 -6.53
C ASP A 465 -10.82 11.29 -6.81
N SER A 466 -10.15 12.13 -7.60
CA SER A 466 -10.62 13.48 -7.90
C SER A 466 -11.92 13.52 -8.70
N SER A 467 -12.37 12.41 -9.31
CA SER A 467 -13.68 12.35 -9.97
C SER A 467 -14.87 12.43 -8.98
N GLU A 468 -14.69 11.98 -7.74
CA GLU A 468 -15.77 11.89 -6.74
C GLU A 468 -15.87 13.10 -5.79
N ILE A 469 -15.07 14.17 -6.00
CA ILE A 469 -15.04 15.36 -5.12
C ILE A 469 -16.45 15.95 -4.89
N ASN A 470 -17.30 15.99 -5.90
CA ASN A 470 -18.67 16.51 -5.77
C ASN A 470 -19.57 15.64 -4.86
N LEU A 471 -19.41 14.32 -4.92
CA LEU A 471 -20.13 13.39 -4.04
C LEU A 471 -19.62 13.52 -2.59
N LEU A 472 -18.31 13.63 -2.41
CA LEU A 472 -17.71 13.88 -1.08
C LEU A 472 -18.11 15.24 -0.49
N THR A 473 -18.22 16.27 -1.32
CA THR A 473 -18.70 17.61 -0.91
C THR A 473 -20.17 17.61 -0.48
N THR A 474 -20.97 16.69 -1.04
CA THR A 474 -22.35 16.42 -0.60
C THR A 474 -22.36 15.59 0.69
N ALA A 475 -21.52 14.55 0.79
CA ALA A 475 -21.41 13.71 1.98
C ALA A 475 -20.93 14.47 3.23
N LEU A 476 -20.12 15.53 3.06
CA LEU A 476 -19.80 16.51 4.13
C LEU A 476 -21.03 17.23 4.73
N GLN A 477 -22.20 17.15 4.09
CA GLN A 477 -23.45 17.80 4.52
C GLN A 477 -24.49 16.80 5.04
N SER A 478 -24.15 15.50 5.11
CA SER A 478 -25.02 14.46 5.71
C SER A 478 -25.31 14.77 7.18
N GLU A 479 -26.52 14.49 7.66
CA GLU A 479 -26.86 14.59 9.09
C GLU A 479 -26.04 13.61 9.97
N HIS A 480 -25.50 12.56 9.36
CA HIS A 480 -24.77 11.49 10.03
C HIS A 480 -23.26 11.79 10.14
N ALA A 481 -22.75 11.86 11.37
CA ALA A 481 -21.37 12.23 11.66
C ALA A 481 -20.35 11.24 11.08
N GLU A 482 -20.69 9.94 11.03
CA GLU A 482 -19.87 8.90 10.43
C GLU A 482 -19.64 9.15 8.92
N VAL A 483 -20.65 9.69 8.22
CA VAL A 483 -20.57 10.02 6.79
C VAL A 483 -19.74 11.29 6.58
N ARG A 484 -20.00 12.35 7.36
CA ARG A 484 -19.21 13.60 7.30
C ARG A 484 -17.73 13.36 7.62
N SER A 485 -17.44 12.51 8.61
CA SER A 485 -16.08 12.18 9.05
C SER A 485 -15.33 11.39 7.99
N TYR A 486 -15.97 10.38 7.36
CA TYR A 486 -15.41 9.67 6.21
C TYR A 486 -15.15 10.62 5.02
N ALA A 487 -16.10 11.51 4.71
CA ALA A 487 -15.98 12.45 3.60
C ALA A 487 -14.82 13.42 3.80
N ALA A 488 -14.68 13.99 4.99
CA ALA A 488 -13.54 14.85 5.35
C ALA A 488 -12.20 14.10 5.24
N ALA A 489 -12.12 12.88 5.76
CA ALA A 489 -10.92 12.05 5.67
C ALA A 489 -10.53 11.72 4.22
N SER A 490 -11.51 11.43 3.35
CA SER A 490 -11.29 11.08 1.94
C SER A 490 -10.92 12.29 1.08
N ILE A 491 -11.53 13.46 1.32
CA ILE A 491 -11.06 14.74 0.76
C ILE A 491 -9.60 15.00 1.16
N GLY A 492 -9.24 14.69 2.41
CA GLY A 492 -7.86 14.69 2.91
C GLY A 492 -6.96 13.58 2.35
N LYS A 493 -7.45 12.60 1.58
CA LYS A 493 -6.62 11.65 0.81
C LYS A 493 -6.36 12.17 -0.61
N ILE A 494 -7.33 12.84 -1.23
CA ILE A 494 -7.19 13.50 -2.53
C ILE A 494 -6.25 14.72 -2.45
N GLY A 495 -6.33 15.52 -1.37
CA GLY A 495 -5.40 16.63 -1.14
C GLY A 495 -5.70 17.86 -2.02
N PRO A 496 -4.68 18.57 -2.55
CA PRO A 496 -4.85 19.85 -3.24
C PRO A 496 -5.85 19.86 -4.41
N ASP A 497 -6.02 18.74 -5.11
CA ASP A 497 -6.97 18.61 -6.23
C ASP A 497 -8.43 18.75 -5.76
N ALA A 498 -8.72 18.47 -4.49
CA ALA A 498 -10.04 18.64 -3.88
C ALA A 498 -10.36 20.10 -3.50
N ARG A 499 -9.69 21.10 -4.09
CA ARG A 499 -9.84 22.53 -3.75
C ARG A 499 -11.29 23.03 -3.81
N SER A 500 -12.12 22.52 -4.71
CA SER A 500 -13.56 22.87 -4.79
C SER A 500 -14.36 22.49 -3.53
N ALA A 501 -13.92 21.48 -2.77
CA ALA A 501 -14.55 21.07 -1.50
C ALA A 501 -14.16 21.96 -0.30
N LEU A 502 -13.15 22.84 -0.44
CA LEU A 502 -12.62 23.66 0.64
C LEU A 502 -13.69 24.44 1.44
N PRO A 503 -14.69 25.10 0.82
CA PRO A 503 -15.72 25.83 1.56
C PRO A 503 -16.63 24.93 2.42
N ALA A 504 -16.79 23.65 2.06
CA ALA A 504 -17.49 22.67 2.88
C ALA A 504 -16.57 22.13 3.99
N LEU A 505 -15.31 21.86 3.68
CA LEU A 505 -14.31 21.37 4.63
C LEU A 505 -14.02 22.37 5.77
N LEU A 506 -14.02 23.67 5.46
CA LEU A 506 -13.94 24.77 6.44
C LEU A 506 -15.16 24.85 7.38
N ARG A 507 -16.31 24.29 7.00
CA ARG A 507 -17.48 24.12 7.89
C ARG A 507 -17.36 22.86 8.72
N ALA A 508 -16.92 21.74 8.12
CA ALA A 508 -16.69 20.48 8.82
C ALA A 508 -15.60 20.58 9.91
N ALA A 509 -14.61 21.47 9.76
CA ALA A 509 -13.65 21.80 10.81
C ALA A 509 -14.26 22.56 12.02
N LYS A 510 -15.55 22.93 11.94
CA LYS A 510 -16.37 23.55 13.00
C LYS A 510 -17.59 22.68 13.39
N ASP A 511 -17.60 21.41 12.97
CA ASP A 511 -18.71 20.48 13.24
C ASP A 511 -18.94 20.24 14.74
N THR A 512 -20.13 19.78 15.12
CA THR A 512 -20.42 19.38 16.50
C THR A 512 -19.66 18.11 16.89
N ASP A 513 -19.47 17.16 15.96
CA ASP A 513 -18.70 15.95 16.20
C ASP A 513 -17.18 16.18 16.15
N ALA A 514 -16.48 15.60 17.13
CA ALA A 514 -15.03 15.75 17.25
C ALA A 514 -14.26 14.98 16.17
N GLY A 515 -14.75 13.83 15.71
CA GLY A 515 -14.13 13.06 14.62
C GLY A 515 -14.23 13.77 13.27
N VAL A 516 -15.39 14.40 12.99
CA VAL A 516 -15.57 15.27 11.83
C VAL A 516 -14.59 16.45 11.88
N ARG A 517 -14.49 17.16 13.02
CA ARG A 517 -13.53 18.26 13.18
C ARG A 517 -12.08 17.78 12.97
N GLN A 518 -11.68 16.71 13.63
CA GLN A 518 -10.34 16.12 13.53
C GLN A 518 -9.95 15.80 12.07
N ASN A 519 -10.82 15.09 11.35
CA ASN A 519 -10.55 14.69 9.97
C ASN A 519 -10.59 15.88 9.00
N ALA A 520 -11.46 16.87 9.24
CA ALA A 520 -11.48 18.10 8.44
C ALA A 520 -10.21 18.94 8.63
N LEU A 521 -9.71 19.08 9.87
CA LEU A 521 -8.45 19.79 10.14
C LEU A 521 -7.24 19.11 9.47
N ARG A 522 -7.14 17.78 9.60
CA ARG A 522 -6.12 16.96 8.91
C ARG A 522 -6.17 17.11 7.39
N ALA A 523 -7.36 17.21 6.82
CA ALA A 523 -7.54 17.46 5.40
C ALA A 523 -7.12 18.89 5.00
N LEU A 524 -7.52 19.92 5.75
CA LEU A 524 -7.14 21.32 5.51
C LEU A 524 -5.61 21.52 5.52
N GLY A 525 -4.90 20.84 6.42
CA GLY A 525 -3.44 20.86 6.47
C GLY A 525 -2.74 20.41 5.18
N LYS A 526 -3.40 19.59 4.35
CA LYS A 526 -2.87 19.08 3.08
C LYS A 526 -3.22 19.92 1.86
N PHE A 527 -4.01 20.99 2.01
CA PHE A 527 -4.39 21.89 0.91
C PHE A 527 -3.31 22.97 0.64
N GLY A 528 -2.21 22.96 1.41
CA GLY A 528 -1.07 23.86 1.25
C GLY A 528 -1.33 25.32 1.65
N SER A 529 -0.30 26.15 1.59
CA SER A 529 -0.34 27.53 2.05
C SER A 529 -1.19 28.48 1.21
N GLU A 530 -1.58 28.11 -0.03
CA GLU A 530 -2.40 28.97 -0.90
C GLU A 530 -3.76 29.35 -0.29
N ASN A 531 -4.26 28.55 0.65
CA ASN A 531 -5.56 28.78 1.30
C ASN A 531 -5.41 29.26 2.76
N LYS A 532 -4.18 29.58 3.20
CA LYS A 532 -3.85 29.83 4.62
C LYS A 532 -4.75 30.88 5.28
N ASP A 533 -5.13 31.95 4.59
CA ASP A 533 -5.87 33.07 5.19
C ASP A 533 -7.30 32.65 5.60
N ALA A 534 -7.87 31.63 4.94
CA ALA A 534 -9.13 31.01 5.32
C ALA A 534 -8.96 29.88 6.36
N VAL A 535 -7.80 29.21 6.39
CA VAL A 535 -7.53 28.05 7.25
C VAL A 535 -7.00 28.45 8.63
N VAL A 536 -6.08 29.41 8.72
CA VAL A 536 -5.43 29.85 9.97
C VAL A 536 -6.43 30.26 11.06
N PRO A 537 -7.53 31.02 10.78
CA PRO A 537 -8.55 31.31 11.79
C PRO A 537 -9.30 30.07 12.31
N ILE A 538 -9.41 29.01 11.50
CA ILE A 538 -10.03 27.74 11.91
C ILE A 538 -9.08 26.98 12.82
N LEU A 539 -7.79 26.87 12.44
CA LEU A 539 -6.77 26.23 13.29
C LEU A 539 -6.66 26.96 14.63
N ALA A 540 -6.64 28.29 14.64
CA ALA A 540 -6.57 29.12 15.84
C ALA A 540 -7.69 28.81 16.87
N ALA A 541 -8.89 28.48 16.39
CA ALA A 541 -9.98 28.01 17.25
C ALA A 541 -9.79 26.55 17.68
N ALA A 542 -9.47 25.66 16.73
CA ALA A 542 -9.35 24.22 16.97
C ALA A 542 -8.17 23.84 17.90
N ILE A 543 -7.12 24.65 17.97
CA ILE A 543 -6.01 24.53 18.95
C ILE A 543 -6.50 24.73 20.39
N LYS A 544 -7.66 25.36 20.57
CA LYS A 544 -8.32 25.63 21.86
C LYS A 544 -9.58 24.76 22.06
N ASP A 545 -9.78 23.73 21.22
CA ASP A 545 -10.87 22.76 21.34
C ASP A 545 -10.74 21.93 22.64
N SER A 546 -11.86 21.47 23.19
CA SER A 546 -11.85 20.63 24.40
C SER A 546 -11.32 19.22 24.13
N ASN A 547 -11.54 18.67 22.93
CA ASN A 547 -11.07 17.35 22.52
C ASN A 547 -9.56 17.37 22.19
N ARG A 548 -8.80 16.44 22.80
CA ARG A 548 -7.35 16.30 22.61
C ARG A 548 -6.97 16.12 21.14
N ASP A 549 -7.68 15.25 20.44
CA ASP A 549 -7.28 14.76 19.13
C ASP A 549 -7.66 15.76 18.02
N VAL A 550 -8.66 16.62 18.28
CA VAL A 550 -8.94 17.84 17.50
C VAL A 550 -7.81 18.86 17.64
N ARG A 551 -7.31 19.13 18.86
CA ARG A 551 -6.15 20.02 19.05
C ARG A 551 -4.88 19.48 18.36
N LEU A 552 -4.64 18.17 18.46
CA LEU A 552 -3.53 17.50 17.77
C LEU A 552 -3.66 17.66 16.25
N ALA A 553 -4.82 17.34 15.67
CA ALA A 553 -5.08 17.53 14.24
C ALA A 553 -4.92 18.98 13.77
N ALA A 554 -5.27 19.97 14.60
CA ALA A 554 -5.03 21.36 14.29
C ALA A 554 -3.53 21.71 14.27
N GLY A 555 -2.73 21.15 15.19
CA GLY A 555 -1.28 21.30 15.21
C GLY A 555 -0.55 20.56 14.08
N GLU A 556 -0.99 19.35 13.72
CA GLU A 556 -0.56 18.62 12.52
C GLU A 556 -0.84 19.44 11.25
N ALA A 557 -2.00 20.10 11.17
CA ALA A 557 -2.35 20.98 10.06
C ALA A 557 -1.48 22.24 10.01
N VAL A 558 -1.18 22.86 11.16
CA VAL A 558 -0.19 23.95 11.24
C VAL A 558 1.18 23.48 10.73
N ALA A 559 1.63 22.28 11.12
CA ALA A 559 2.90 21.73 10.66
C ALA A 559 2.96 21.52 9.12
N SER A 560 1.80 21.31 8.50
CA SER A 560 1.66 20.90 7.10
C SER A 560 1.39 22.06 6.14
N LEU A 561 0.79 23.17 6.60
CA LEU A 561 0.52 24.36 5.77
C LEU A 561 1.80 24.99 5.18
N GLY A 562 2.93 24.89 5.88
CA GLY A 562 4.27 25.11 5.30
C GLY A 562 4.70 26.55 4.99
N SER A 563 3.81 27.56 5.04
CA SER A 563 4.23 28.96 5.12
C SER A 563 3.28 29.81 5.97
N PHE A 564 3.88 30.62 6.85
CA PHE A 564 3.22 31.51 7.79
C PHE A 564 3.74 32.94 7.63
N GLY A 565 2.90 33.92 7.95
CA GLY A 565 3.21 35.34 7.93
C GLY A 565 3.42 35.92 9.33
N VAL A 566 3.86 37.19 9.38
CA VAL A 566 4.02 37.96 10.63
C VAL A 566 2.69 38.12 11.38
N SER A 567 1.57 38.14 10.64
CA SER A 567 0.19 38.10 11.15
C SER A 567 -0.08 36.92 12.08
N ASP A 568 0.58 35.78 11.83
CA ASP A 568 0.25 34.50 12.43
C ASP A 568 1.09 34.27 13.71
N MET A 569 2.04 35.16 13.98
CA MET A 569 2.98 35.06 15.11
C MET A 569 2.30 34.90 16.48
N PRO A 570 1.21 35.61 16.84
CA PRO A 570 0.56 35.42 18.13
C PRO A 570 -0.01 34.01 18.31
N LEU A 571 -0.55 33.42 17.24
CA LEU A 571 -1.03 32.03 17.23
C LEU A 571 0.13 31.05 17.44
N LEU A 572 1.25 31.26 16.74
CA LEU A 572 2.43 30.41 16.88
C LEU A 572 3.08 30.55 18.27
N GLN A 573 3.03 31.73 18.90
CA GLN A 573 3.49 31.95 20.28
C GLN A 573 2.59 31.29 21.34
N ASP A 574 1.28 31.17 21.10
CA ASP A 574 0.38 30.36 21.93
C ASP A 574 0.66 28.86 21.76
N LEU A 575 0.87 28.41 20.52
CA LEU A 575 1.16 27.01 20.19
C LEU A 575 2.47 26.47 20.79
N LEU A 576 3.49 27.31 20.98
CA LEU A 576 4.72 26.95 21.70
C LEU A 576 4.47 26.49 23.15
N LYS A 577 3.26 26.69 23.70
CA LYS A 577 2.87 26.28 25.06
C LYS A 577 1.90 25.09 25.06
N HIS A 578 1.61 24.50 23.90
CA HIS A 578 0.66 23.39 23.79
C HIS A 578 1.22 22.11 24.48
N PRO A 579 0.40 21.31 25.21
CA PRO A 579 0.89 20.12 25.93
C PRO A 579 1.53 19.06 25.02
N ASP A 580 1.08 18.96 23.77
CA ASP A 580 1.62 18.00 22.80
C ASP A 580 2.89 18.53 22.11
N SER A 581 3.95 17.71 22.04
CA SER A 581 5.29 18.09 21.57
C SER A 581 5.37 18.33 20.06
N ASP A 582 4.68 17.53 19.24
CA ASP A 582 4.72 17.71 17.78
C ASP A 582 4.15 19.07 17.38
N VAL A 583 3.14 19.52 18.13
CA VAL A 583 2.49 20.82 18.00
C VAL A 583 3.41 21.97 18.38
N ARG A 584 4.17 21.85 19.49
CA ARG A 584 5.21 22.84 19.87
C ARG A 584 6.34 22.89 18.82
N ALA A 585 6.81 21.73 18.37
CA ALA A 585 7.87 21.63 17.35
C ALA A 585 7.42 22.16 15.97
N ALA A 586 6.13 22.04 15.63
CA ALA A 586 5.54 22.66 14.44
C ALA A 586 5.55 24.18 14.52
N ALA A 587 5.10 24.75 15.64
CA ALA A 587 5.05 26.19 15.85
C ALA A 587 6.45 26.83 15.87
N ALA A 588 7.43 26.17 16.48
CA ALA A 588 8.82 26.61 16.43
C ALA A 588 9.34 26.65 14.98
N ARG A 589 9.16 25.58 14.19
CA ARG A 589 9.53 25.56 12.75
C ARG A 589 8.86 26.68 11.96
N ALA A 590 7.56 26.91 12.16
CA ALA A 590 6.81 27.98 11.49
C ALA A 590 7.34 29.38 11.82
N LEU A 591 7.68 29.66 13.10
CA LEU A 591 8.36 30.90 13.48
C LEU A 591 9.75 31.02 12.83
N GLY A 592 10.48 29.91 12.73
CA GLY A 592 11.75 29.84 12.00
C GLY A 592 11.63 30.17 10.50
N GLN A 593 10.51 29.80 9.86
CA GLN A 593 10.21 30.12 8.46
C GLN A 593 9.88 31.61 8.24
N ILE A 594 9.22 32.26 9.20
CA ILE A 594 9.01 33.73 9.20
C ILE A 594 10.36 34.47 9.33
N GLY A 595 11.39 33.82 9.90
CA GLY A 595 12.75 34.34 9.98
C GLY A 595 12.82 35.63 10.79
N ARG A 596 13.68 36.57 10.39
CA ARG A 596 13.98 37.81 11.17
C ARG A 596 12.76 38.62 11.61
N ALA A 597 11.63 38.53 10.91
CA ALA A 597 10.40 39.22 11.30
C ALA A 597 9.73 38.61 12.56
N ALA A 598 9.97 37.34 12.88
CA ALA A 598 9.50 36.67 14.09
C ALA A 598 10.37 36.93 15.34
N LYS A 599 11.24 37.95 15.32
CA LYS A 599 12.05 38.35 16.48
C LYS A 599 11.24 38.62 17.77
N PRO A 600 9.98 39.13 17.74
CA PRO A 600 9.15 39.23 18.93
C PRO A 600 8.78 37.88 19.58
N ALA A 601 8.83 36.78 18.83
CA ALA A 601 8.61 35.43 19.37
C ALA A 601 9.85 34.81 20.03
N LEU A 602 11.02 35.45 19.92
CA LEU A 602 12.28 34.91 20.47
C LEU A 602 12.18 34.51 21.95
N PRO A 603 11.54 35.27 22.88
CA PRO A 603 11.42 34.84 24.28
C PRO A 603 10.68 33.53 24.48
N ALA A 604 9.67 33.22 23.66
CA ALA A 604 8.96 31.93 23.72
C ALA A 604 9.80 30.79 23.12
N LEU A 605 10.61 31.10 22.10
CA LEU A 605 11.55 30.13 21.51
C LEU A 605 12.71 29.80 22.45
N LEU A 606 13.20 30.76 23.25
CA LEU A 606 14.25 30.50 24.27
C LEU A 606 13.82 29.45 25.31
N GLU A 607 12.51 29.31 25.57
CA GLU A 607 11.97 28.23 26.41
C GLU A 607 11.76 26.93 25.62
N ALA A 608 11.31 27.01 24.36
CA ALA A 608 11.23 25.84 23.47
C ALA A 608 12.61 25.18 23.22
N MET A 609 13.69 25.97 23.21
CA MET A 609 15.09 25.49 23.16
C MET A 609 15.49 24.67 24.41
N LYS A 610 14.71 24.71 25.50
CA LYS A 610 14.94 24.00 26.76
C LYS A 610 13.87 22.92 27.05
N ASP A 611 12.97 22.67 26.10
CA ASP A 611 11.86 21.73 26.28
C ASP A 611 12.34 20.31 26.66
N GLY A 612 11.51 19.53 27.34
CA GLY A 612 11.82 18.13 27.62
C GLY A 612 11.96 17.29 26.35
N ASP A 613 11.15 17.59 25.32
CA ASP A 613 11.19 16.87 24.05
C ASP A 613 12.35 17.33 23.13
N LYS A 614 12.98 16.34 22.49
CA LYS A 614 14.12 16.53 21.57
C LYS A 614 13.71 17.22 20.27
N GLY A 615 12.52 16.91 19.74
CA GLY A 615 11.97 17.53 18.53
C GLY A 615 11.66 19.01 18.75
N VAL A 616 11.09 19.36 19.91
CA VAL A 616 10.82 20.76 20.29
C VAL A 616 12.11 21.56 20.48
N ARG A 617 13.11 21.04 21.23
CA ARG A 617 14.41 21.74 21.38
C ARG A 617 15.07 22.00 20.04
N LYS A 618 15.14 20.98 19.19
CA LYS A 618 15.70 21.09 17.83
C LYS A 618 15.00 22.17 17.02
N ALA A 619 13.67 22.12 16.95
CA ALA A 619 12.89 23.12 16.23
C ALA A 619 13.06 24.54 16.80
N GLY A 620 13.17 24.68 18.13
CA GLY A 620 13.45 25.96 18.80
C GLY A 620 14.83 26.52 18.45
N ILE A 621 15.86 25.66 18.44
CA ILE A 621 17.24 26.02 18.10
C ILE A 621 17.36 26.42 16.61
N GLU A 622 16.76 25.64 15.70
CA GLU A 622 16.72 25.94 14.26
C GLU A 622 15.95 27.25 13.98
N ALA A 623 14.83 27.48 14.68
CA ALA A 623 14.07 28.73 14.58
C ALA A 623 14.87 29.94 15.07
N ALA A 624 15.46 29.85 16.28
CA ALA A 624 16.28 30.92 16.83
C ALA A 624 17.50 31.24 15.95
N ALA A 625 18.09 30.22 15.29
CA ALA A 625 19.19 30.40 14.34
C ALA A 625 18.78 31.16 13.06
N ASN A 626 17.51 31.08 12.63
CA ASN A 626 16.99 31.75 11.43
C ASN A 626 16.40 33.14 11.73
N ILE A 627 15.75 33.30 12.88
CA ILE A 627 15.22 34.57 13.38
C ILE A 627 16.36 35.49 13.84
N GLY A 628 17.36 34.93 14.53
CA GLY A 628 18.44 35.66 15.17
C GLY A 628 18.03 36.37 16.47
N GLY A 629 19.04 36.78 17.22
CA GLY A 629 18.88 37.43 18.53
C GLY A 629 20.18 38.15 18.91
N THR A 630 20.34 38.49 20.19
CA THR A 630 21.66 38.96 20.67
C THR A 630 22.56 37.76 20.99
N PRO A 631 23.89 37.86 20.79
CA PRO A 631 24.82 36.79 21.17
C PRO A 631 24.68 36.40 22.65
N LYS A 632 24.52 37.38 23.54
CA LYS A 632 24.32 37.18 24.99
C LYS A 632 23.10 36.30 25.33
N GLN A 633 22.08 36.23 24.48
CA GLN A 633 20.91 35.37 24.68
C GLN A 633 21.07 33.97 24.05
N LEU A 634 21.83 33.86 22.96
CA LEU A 634 21.81 32.68 22.09
C LEU A 634 23.11 31.88 22.06
N VAL A 635 24.26 32.50 22.28
CA VAL A 635 25.56 31.79 22.36
C VAL A 635 25.54 30.71 23.45
N PRO A 636 25.04 30.95 24.69
CA PRO A 636 24.99 29.89 25.71
C PRO A 636 24.15 28.69 25.27
N LEU A 637 22.90 28.92 24.82
CA LEU A 637 21.99 27.85 24.43
C LEU A 637 22.45 27.09 23.17
N PHE A 638 23.11 27.76 22.22
CA PHE A 638 23.75 27.06 21.10
C PHE A 638 25.00 26.31 21.52
N THR A 639 25.72 26.74 22.57
CA THR A 639 26.87 26.01 23.14
C THR A 639 26.41 24.75 23.85
N ASP A 640 25.33 24.83 24.64
CA ASP A 640 24.71 23.67 25.28
C ASP A 640 24.27 22.63 24.23
N ALA A 641 23.67 23.09 23.14
CA ALA A 641 23.25 22.27 22.01
C ALA A 641 24.38 21.56 21.25
N LEU A 642 25.64 21.98 21.42
CA LEU A 642 26.81 21.24 20.88
C LEU A 642 27.04 19.91 21.61
N THR A 643 26.55 19.79 22.85
CA THR A 643 26.72 18.60 23.70
C THR A 643 25.64 17.55 23.51
N GLU A 644 24.54 17.86 22.80
CA GLU A 644 23.49 16.91 22.48
C GLU A 644 23.94 15.88 21.42
N SER A 645 23.38 14.67 21.50
CA SER A 645 23.79 13.55 20.64
C SER A 645 23.30 13.64 19.18
N ASP A 646 22.36 14.55 18.86
CA ASP A 646 21.87 14.75 17.48
C ASP A 646 22.88 15.58 16.67
N LYS A 647 23.55 14.93 15.71
CA LYS A 647 24.54 15.57 14.82
C LYS A 647 23.94 16.65 13.92
N ALA A 648 22.67 16.53 13.52
CA ALA A 648 21.99 17.58 12.76
C ALA A 648 21.70 18.79 13.64
N LEU A 649 21.32 18.59 14.91
CA LEU A 649 21.15 19.67 15.88
C LEU A 649 22.48 20.38 16.15
N CYS A 650 23.54 19.60 16.44
CA CYS A 650 24.89 20.12 16.64
C CYS A 650 25.36 20.95 15.42
N LYS A 651 25.15 20.46 14.19
CA LYS A 651 25.45 21.20 12.95
C LYS A 651 24.66 22.51 12.84
N SER A 652 23.37 22.52 13.16
CA SER A 652 22.54 23.74 13.19
C SER A 652 23.05 24.75 14.23
N ALA A 653 23.46 24.29 15.41
CA ALA A 653 24.05 25.14 16.45
C ALA A 653 25.41 25.73 16.05
N VAL A 654 26.31 24.92 15.47
CA VAL A 654 27.59 25.38 14.89
C VAL A 654 27.34 26.47 13.83
N GLN A 655 26.41 26.24 12.90
CA GLN A 655 26.05 27.23 11.87
C GLN A 655 25.41 28.51 12.44
N ALA A 656 24.77 28.43 13.61
CA ALA A 656 24.20 29.59 14.30
C ALA A 656 25.30 30.40 15.01
N LEU A 657 26.22 29.74 15.72
CA LEU A 657 27.41 30.37 16.31
C LEU A 657 28.26 31.05 15.23
N ALA A 658 28.39 30.43 14.05
CA ALA A 658 29.05 30.99 12.88
C ALA A 658 28.41 32.27 12.28
N LYS A 659 27.26 32.72 12.80
CA LYS A 659 26.63 34.01 12.45
C LYS A 659 27.02 35.14 13.42
N PHE A 660 27.54 34.83 14.62
CA PHE A 660 27.98 35.82 15.62
C PHE A 660 29.49 36.13 15.55
N GLY A 661 30.29 35.28 14.89
CA GLY A 661 31.73 35.52 14.74
C GLY A 661 32.45 35.59 16.09
N ALA A 662 33.27 36.62 16.31
CA ALA A 662 34.03 36.81 17.56
C ALA A 662 33.15 36.83 18.83
N GLU A 663 31.87 37.21 18.74
CA GLU A 663 30.95 37.19 19.89
C GLU A 663 30.55 35.78 20.32
N ALA A 664 30.87 34.73 19.55
CA ALA A 664 30.69 33.32 19.91
C ALA A 664 31.90 32.67 20.61
N LYS A 665 32.90 33.46 21.04
CA LYS A 665 34.14 32.95 21.65
C LYS A 665 33.96 32.03 22.86
N ASP A 666 32.89 32.24 23.65
CA ASP A 666 32.64 31.44 24.85
C ASP A 666 32.24 29.99 24.51
N ALA A 667 31.89 29.71 23.24
CA ALA A 667 31.60 28.37 22.72
C ALA A 667 32.86 27.59 22.26
N VAL A 668 34.03 28.24 22.19
CA VAL A 668 35.27 27.62 21.67
C VAL A 668 35.66 26.32 22.40
N PRO A 669 35.55 26.19 23.74
CA PRO A 669 35.89 24.95 24.44
C PRO A 669 35.03 23.73 24.02
N GLN A 670 33.77 23.95 23.64
CA GLN A 670 32.84 22.92 23.18
C GLN A 670 32.95 22.69 21.67
N LEU A 671 33.31 23.73 20.89
CA LEU A 671 33.58 23.61 19.45
C LEU A 671 34.87 22.82 19.17
N ALA A 672 35.95 23.04 19.93
CA ALA A 672 37.27 22.50 19.60
C ALA A 672 37.33 20.94 19.55
N PRO A 673 36.70 20.17 20.45
CA PRO A 673 36.65 18.71 20.35
C PRO A 673 35.91 18.19 19.11
N LEU A 674 34.91 18.93 18.62
CA LEU A 674 34.12 18.54 17.44
C LEU A 674 34.90 18.61 16.12
N LEU A 675 36.15 19.10 16.13
CA LEU A 675 37.09 18.93 15.03
C LEU A 675 37.51 17.47 14.81
N ALA A 676 37.33 16.58 15.78
CA ALA A 676 37.64 15.16 15.69
C ALA A 676 36.39 14.26 15.49
N ASP A 677 35.24 14.84 15.12
CA ASP A 677 34.00 14.07 14.89
C ASP A 677 34.09 13.20 13.62
N ASN A 678 33.24 12.18 13.52
CA ASN A 678 33.15 11.34 12.31
C ASN A 678 32.35 12.02 11.18
N ASP A 679 31.46 12.99 11.49
CA ASP A 679 30.75 13.76 10.46
C ASP A 679 31.68 14.82 9.84
N LYS A 680 32.16 14.54 8.62
CA LYS A 680 32.98 15.46 7.81
C LYS A 680 32.35 16.85 7.63
N GLN A 681 31.03 16.93 7.50
CA GLN A 681 30.30 18.19 7.32
C GLN A 681 30.17 18.97 8.63
N LEU A 682 30.04 18.29 9.77
CA LEU A 682 30.13 18.91 11.09
C LEU A 682 31.54 19.46 11.32
N ARG A 683 32.59 18.65 11.16
CA ARG A 683 33.99 19.07 11.29
C ARG A 683 34.33 20.28 10.44
N LYS A 684 33.94 20.27 9.15
CA LYS A 684 34.15 21.41 8.24
C LYS A 684 33.42 22.67 8.74
N SER A 685 32.19 22.52 9.22
CA SER A 685 31.41 23.64 9.79
C SER A 685 32.08 24.20 11.05
N VAL A 686 32.66 23.35 11.90
CA VAL A 686 33.39 23.74 13.13
C VAL A 686 34.65 24.53 12.78
N ALA A 687 35.48 24.05 11.84
CA ALA A 687 36.67 24.77 11.38
C ALA A 687 36.32 26.17 10.82
N VAL A 688 35.29 26.27 9.98
CA VAL A 688 34.77 27.55 9.46
C VAL A 688 34.22 28.45 10.57
N THR A 689 33.67 27.89 11.64
CA THR A 689 33.16 28.65 12.80
C THR A 689 34.30 29.23 13.63
N LEU A 690 35.31 28.42 13.95
CA LEU A 690 36.52 28.88 14.63
C LEU A 690 37.26 29.96 13.82
N ALA A 691 37.31 29.83 12.49
CA ALA A 691 37.86 30.85 11.60
C ALA A 691 37.11 32.20 11.66
N LYS A 692 35.79 32.20 11.92
CA LYS A 692 34.99 33.42 12.10
C LYS A 692 35.05 34.01 13.52
N ILE A 693 35.37 33.19 14.52
CA ILE A 693 35.67 33.66 15.88
C ILE A 693 37.04 34.36 15.90
N GLY A 694 38.00 33.90 15.08
CA GLY A 694 39.27 34.59 14.87
C GLY A 694 40.21 34.47 16.09
N PRO A 695 40.94 35.53 16.49
CA PRO A 695 41.97 35.47 17.53
C PRO A 695 41.51 34.89 18.89
N ASP A 696 40.24 35.09 19.27
CA ASP A 696 39.69 34.55 20.51
C ASP A 696 39.52 33.01 20.48
N ALA A 697 39.55 32.38 19.29
CA ALA A 697 39.54 30.91 19.14
C ALA A 697 40.89 30.23 19.47
N LYS A 698 41.86 30.96 20.05
CA LYS A 698 43.18 30.46 20.47
C LYS A 698 43.16 29.17 21.31
N ALA A 699 42.08 28.89 22.06
CA ALA A 699 41.96 27.66 22.84
C ALA A 699 41.83 26.40 21.95
N ALA A 700 41.32 26.53 20.72
CA ALA A 700 41.18 25.42 19.77
C ALA A 700 42.48 25.08 19.01
N VAL A 701 43.59 25.80 19.24
CA VAL A 701 44.82 25.67 18.45
C VAL A 701 45.43 24.26 18.52
N SER A 702 45.33 23.56 19.66
CA SER A 702 45.79 22.15 19.74
C SER A 702 44.94 21.25 18.85
N ASN A 703 43.61 21.30 18.99
CA ASN A 703 42.68 20.49 18.20
C ASN A 703 42.81 20.78 16.69
N LEU A 704 43.08 22.03 16.30
CA LEU A 704 43.37 22.41 14.91
C LEU A 704 44.74 21.88 14.44
N ALA A 705 45.78 21.91 15.30
CA ALA A 705 47.09 21.34 15.01
C ALA A 705 47.08 19.80 14.90
N ASP A 706 46.11 19.13 15.52
CA ASP A 706 45.86 17.70 15.33
C ASP A 706 45.01 17.43 14.08
N ALA A 707 43.90 18.15 13.89
CA ALA A 707 43.01 17.99 12.73
C ALA A 707 43.68 18.26 11.37
N VAL A 708 44.71 19.11 11.32
CA VAL A 708 45.46 19.38 10.07
C VAL A 708 46.30 18.19 9.58
N LYS A 709 46.49 17.16 10.43
CA LYS A 709 47.22 15.92 10.12
C LYS A 709 46.36 14.90 9.36
N GLU A 710 45.04 15.09 9.30
CA GLU A 710 44.13 14.15 8.61
C GLU A 710 44.34 14.13 7.10
N ASP A 711 44.04 12.98 6.47
CA ASP A 711 44.11 12.84 5.01
C ASP A 711 42.83 13.26 4.28
N ASP A 712 42.47 14.54 4.42
CA ASP A 712 41.36 15.18 3.71
C ASP A 712 41.78 16.58 3.26
N ALA A 713 42.06 16.73 1.96
CA ALA A 713 42.55 17.96 1.34
C ALA A 713 41.63 19.17 1.59
N GLU A 714 40.31 18.98 1.55
CA GLU A 714 39.32 20.04 1.70
C GLU A 714 39.20 20.46 3.16
N PHE A 715 39.19 19.49 4.08
CA PHE A 715 39.17 19.76 5.52
C PHE A 715 40.46 20.45 5.98
N ARG A 716 41.64 19.99 5.52
CA ARG A 716 42.94 20.65 5.80
C ARG A 716 42.92 22.13 5.41
N ILE A 717 42.32 22.50 4.28
CA ILE A 717 42.24 23.91 3.84
C ILE A 717 41.40 24.77 4.81
N GLU A 718 40.33 24.22 5.40
CA GLU A 718 39.51 24.94 6.38
C GLU A 718 40.15 25.01 7.77
N VAL A 719 40.87 23.97 8.18
CA VAL A 719 41.70 24.00 9.41
C VAL A 719 42.82 25.05 9.26
N LEU A 720 43.44 25.13 8.09
CA LEU A 720 44.38 26.21 7.75
C LEU A 720 43.73 27.59 7.71
N ASN A 721 42.48 27.72 7.22
CA ASN A 721 41.71 28.97 7.33
C ASN A 721 41.52 29.41 8.79
N ALA A 722 41.19 28.47 9.69
CA ALA A 722 41.02 28.77 11.11
C ALA A 722 42.32 29.21 11.79
N LEU A 723 43.42 28.46 11.61
CA LEU A 723 44.74 28.84 12.12
C LEU A 723 45.20 30.20 11.58
N ALA A 724 44.98 30.49 10.29
CA ALA A 724 45.30 31.76 9.66
C ALA A 724 44.42 32.95 10.14
N ALA A 725 43.26 32.68 10.72
CA ALA A 725 42.36 33.69 11.30
C ALA A 725 42.59 33.92 12.81
N ILE A 726 43.07 32.91 13.52
CA ILE A 726 43.59 33.04 14.89
C ILE A 726 44.90 33.86 14.90
N GLY A 727 45.71 33.76 13.83
CA GLY A 727 46.92 34.58 13.66
C GLY A 727 48.06 34.17 14.60
N PRO A 728 48.93 35.09 15.04
CA PRO A 728 50.11 34.77 15.86
C PRO A 728 49.83 34.00 17.16
N ALA A 729 48.60 34.04 17.69
CA ALA A 729 48.21 33.21 18.84
C ALA A 729 48.21 31.69 18.51
N ALA A 730 48.13 31.31 17.22
CA ALA A 730 48.16 29.93 16.76
C ALA A 730 49.57 29.33 16.63
N LYS A 731 50.64 30.05 17.03
CA LYS A 731 52.03 29.62 16.82
C LYS A 731 52.40 28.23 17.36
N ALA A 732 51.65 27.70 18.34
CA ALA A 732 51.81 26.33 18.82
C ALA A 732 51.56 25.26 17.73
N ALA A 733 50.86 25.60 16.65
CA ALA A 733 50.63 24.70 15.51
C ALA A 733 51.80 24.62 14.52
N VAL A 734 52.83 25.49 14.63
CA VAL A 734 53.95 25.55 13.64
C VAL A 734 54.64 24.20 13.43
N PRO A 735 54.95 23.37 14.45
CA PRO A 735 55.54 22.04 14.24
C PRO A 735 54.65 21.12 13.41
N ALA A 736 53.33 21.11 13.65
CA ALA A 736 52.38 20.29 12.91
C ALA A 736 52.26 20.77 11.45
N LEU A 737 52.22 22.09 11.22
CA LEU A 737 52.15 22.69 9.89
C LEU A 737 53.39 22.43 9.04
N ILE A 738 54.57 22.27 9.65
CA ILE A 738 55.79 21.85 8.93
C ILE A 738 55.61 20.44 8.33
N MET A 739 55.01 19.51 9.07
CA MET A 739 54.76 18.14 8.59
C MET A 739 53.69 18.05 7.49
N VAL A 740 52.76 19.02 7.40
CA VAL A 740 51.77 19.08 6.30
C VAL A 740 52.45 19.16 4.92
N PHE A 741 53.69 19.65 4.85
CA PHE A 741 54.46 19.73 3.61
C PHE A 741 54.94 18.38 3.06
N GLU A 742 54.81 17.27 3.78
CA GLU A 742 55.08 15.94 3.21
C GLU A 742 54.05 15.53 2.14
N THR A 743 52.88 16.18 2.14
CA THR A 743 51.84 15.98 1.13
C THR A 743 52.23 16.58 -0.23
N ARG A 744 51.94 15.87 -1.33
CA ARG A 744 52.18 16.35 -2.70
C ARG A 744 51.12 17.36 -3.20
N GLU A 745 50.20 17.77 -2.36
CA GLU A 745 49.04 18.61 -2.70
C GLU A 745 49.39 20.09 -2.77
N LYS A 746 49.84 20.55 -3.94
CA LYS A 746 50.26 21.94 -4.21
C LYS A 746 49.29 23.03 -3.69
N ALA A 747 47.99 22.74 -3.60
CA ALA A 747 46.99 23.64 -3.02
C ALA A 747 47.16 23.77 -1.49
N VAL A 748 47.23 22.63 -0.78
CA VAL A 748 47.49 22.58 0.67
C VAL A 748 48.88 23.12 0.99
N THR A 749 49.92 22.78 0.22
CA THR A 749 51.28 23.34 0.36
C THR A 749 51.26 24.88 0.35
N ARG A 750 50.65 25.49 -0.68
CA ARG A 750 50.54 26.95 -0.80
C ARG A 750 49.74 27.56 0.35
N LYS A 751 48.64 26.92 0.74
CA LYS A 751 47.77 27.39 1.82
C LYS A 751 48.47 27.29 3.19
N CYS A 752 49.24 26.24 3.42
CA CYS A 752 50.02 26.05 4.64
C CYS A 752 51.14 27.10 4.74
N ALA A 753 51.90 27.33 3.69
CA ALA A 753 52.93 28.38 3.67
C ALA A 753 52.37 29.79 3.95
N ALA A 754 51.23 30.15 3.34
CA ALA A 754 50.54 31.41 3.62
C ALA A 754 49.90 31.49 5.03
N THR A 755 49.64 30.34 5.67
CA THR A 755 49.17 30.25 7.06
C THR A 755 50.34 30.43 8.02
N LEU A 756 51.45 29.73 7.79
CA LEU A 756 52.72 29.92 8.50
C LEU A 756 53.20 31.37 8.39
N GLY A 757 53.10 32.00 7.22
CA GLY A 757 53.35 33.44 7.05
C GLY A 757 52.61 34.34 8.04
N LYS A 758 51.37 33.99 8.41
CA LYS A 758 50.55 34.77 9.36
C LYS A 758 50.78 34.42 10.82
N ILE A 759 51.14 33.19 11.15
CA ILE A 759 51.26 32.72 12.55
C ILE A 759 52.70 32.71 13.07
N ALA A 760 53.70 32.49 12.21
CA ALA A 760 55.12 32.39 12.56
C ALA A 760 55.79 33.77 12.66
N GLN A 761 55.13 34.72 13.32
CA GLN A 761 55.55 36.12 13.47
C GLN A 761 56.47 36.36 14.69
N ASP A 762 57.10 35.31 15.20
CA ASP A 762 58.03 35.35 16.32
C ASP A 762 59.31 34.54 16.07
N LYS A 763 60.35 34.82 16.86
CA LYS A 763 61.70 34.29 16.66
C LYS A 763 61.79 32.77 16.76
N ASP A 764 60.98 32.13 17.61
CA ASP A 764 61.05 30.69 17.82
C ASP A 764 60.35 29.95 16.68
N SER A 765 59.20 30.46 16.21
CA SER A 765 58.53 29.96 15.01
C SER A 765 59.41 30.12 13.75
N VAL A 766 60.07 31.27 13.58
CA VAL A 766 61.06 31.48 12.50
C VAL A 766 62.24 30.49 12.63
N LYS A 767 62.73 30.24 13.85
CA LYS A 767 63.81 29.26 14.09
C LYS A 767 63.38 27.84 13.70
N GLN A 768 62.14 27.43 13.98
CA GLN A 768 61.61 26.13 13.53
C GLN A 768 61.57 26.02 12.00
N LEU A 769 61.15 27.08 11.30
CA LEU A 769 61.17 27.12 9.83
C LEU A 769 62.60 27.10 9.25
N ILE A 770 63.58 27.73 9.92
CA ILE A 770 65.00 27.66 9.53
C ILE A 770 65.56 26.24 9.72
N LEU A 771 65.15 25.52 10.77
CA LEU A 771 65.53 24.11 10.96
C LEU A 771 64.90 23.22 9.87
N ALA A 772 63.64 23.46 9.52
CA ALA A 772 62.94 22.72 8.46
C ALA A 772 63.54 22.91 7.05
N LEU A 773 64.32 23.97 6.80
CA LEU A 773 65.11 24.08 5.56
C LEU A 773 66.16 22.96 5.43
N ASN A 774 66.65 22.39 6.53
CA ASN A 774 67.66 21.31 6.51
C ASN A 774 67.04 19.90 6.54
N HIS A 775 65.74 19.78 6.26
CA HIS A 775 65.05 18.49 6.32
C HIS A 775 65.36 17.58 5.11
N GLU A 776 65.46 16.27 5.34
CA GLU A 776 65.79 15.28 4.30
C GLU A 776 64.73 15.26 3.18
N ASN A 777 63.45 15.29 3.55
CA ASN A 777 62.33 15.41 2.62
C ASN A 777 62.34 16.79 1.92
N ASN A 778 62.60 16.80 0.61
CA ASN A 778 62.63 18.00 -0.22
C ASN A 778 61.32 18.81 -0.19
N LEU A 779 60.16 18.18 -0.04
CA LEU A 779 58.87 18.88 0.03
C LEU A 779 58.77 19.75 1.29
N ILE A 780 59.32 19.30 2.42
CA ILE A 780 59.45 20.12 3.64
C ILE A 780 60.40 21.29 3.41
N ARG A 781 61.54 21.10 2.72
CA ARG A 781 62.45 22.21 2.38
C ARG A 781 61.78 23.26 1.49
N ILE A 782 61.02 22.83 0.48
CA ILE A 782 60.19 23.71 -0.36
C ILE A 782 59.19 24.49 0.52
N GLY A 783 58.41 23.79 1.35
CA GLY A 783 57.40 24.38 2.20
C GLY A 783 57.95 25.38 3.22
N ALA A 784 59.09 25.05 3.84
CA ALA A 784 59.81 25.93 4.76
C ALA A 784 60.32 27.20 4.05
N ALA A 785 60.93 27.06 2.86
CA ALA A 785 61.39 28.19 2.06
C ALA A 785 60.22 29.09 1.61
N MET A 786 59.10 28.51 1.16
CA MET A 786 57.87 29.27 0.88
C MET A 786 57.39 30.03 2.12
N SER A 787 57.30 29.35 3.27
CA SER A 787 56.79 29.90 4.53
C SER A 787 57.62 31.08 5.02
N LEU A 788 58.95 30.97 4.99
CA LEU A 788 59.86 32.07 5.34
C LEU A 788 59.67 33.26 4.40
N GLY A 789 59.42 33.01 3.11
CA GLY A 789 59.02 34.04 2.16
C GLY A 789 57.70 34.73 2.52
N GLU A 790 56.68 34.00 2.97
CA GLU A 790 55.39 34.58 3.40
C GLU A 790 55.44 35.26 4.78
N VAL A 791 56.39 34.88 5.67
CA VAL A 791 56.67 35.63 6.92
C VAL A 791 57.38 36.96 6.61
N GLY A 792 58.14 37.04 5.51
CA GLY A 792 58.73 38.28 5.01
C GLY A 792 59.82 38.86 5.92
N PRO A 793 59.90 40.19 6.14
CA PRO A 793 60.99 40.84 6.87
C PRO A 793 61.21 40.36 8.32
N VAL A 794 60.20 39.77 8.97
CA VAL A 794 60.36 39.16 10.32
C VAL A 794 61.27 37.92 10.26
N ALA A 795 61.33 37.23 9.13
CA ALA A 795 62.19 36.06 8.91
C ALA A 795 63.64 36.42 8.53
N LYS A 796 64.10 37.67 8.70
CA LYS A 796 65.42 38.14 8.23
C LYS A 796 66.62 37.34 8.75
N SER A 797 66.49 36.66 9.90
CA SER A 797 67.48 35.71 10.41
C SER A 797 67.72 34.50 9.49
N ALA A 798 66.73 34.13 8.68
CA ALA A 798 66.81 33.01 7.74
C ALA A 798 67.63 33.30 6.48
N TYR A 799 67.99 34.57 6.21
CA TYR A 799 68.65 34.99 4.96
C TYR A 799 69.87 34.13 4.58
N ARG A 800 70.75 33.82 5.55
CA ARG A 800 71.94 32.98 5.30
C ARG A 800 71.57 31.56 4.89
N GLN A 801 70.58 30.96 5.54
CA GLN A 801 70.15 29.60 5.23
C GLN A 801 69.46 29.54 3.87
N LEU A 802 68.54 30.48 3.60
CA LEU A 802 67.88 30.61 2.30
C LEU A 802 68.89 30.83 1.15
N LEU A 803 70.00 31.53 1.39
CA LEU A 803 71.06 31.71 0.39
C LEU A 803 71.81 30.41 0.09
N ILE A 804 72.10 29.59 1.11
CA ILE A 804 72.73 28.27 0.94
C ILE A 804 71.83 27.38 0.07
N HIS A 805 70.54 27.25 0.41
CA HIS A 805 69.61 26.42 -0.37
C HIS A 805 69.32 27.00 -1.76
N ALA A 806 69.29 28.33 -1.94
CA ALA A 806 69.13 28.96 -3.25
C ALA A 806 70.28 28.62 -4.21
N GLN A 807 71.51 28.52 -3.68
CA GLN A 807 72.71 28.26 -4.48
C GLN A 807 73.07 26.78 -4.62
N GLY A 808 72.77 25.94 -3.62
CA GLY A 808 73.36 24.60 -3.49
C GLY A 808 72.45 23.49 -2.95
N ASP A 809 71.14 23.69 -2.81
CA ASP A 809 70.23 22.55 -2.59
C ASP A 809 70.24 21.62 -3.81
N ASP A 810 70.09 20.31 -3.62
CA ASP A 810 70.07 19.33 -4.71
C ASP A 810 68.78 19.43 -5.54
N ASP A 811 67.65 19.77 -4.92
CA ASP A 811 66.35 19.88 -5.58
C ASP A 811 66.19 21.23 -6.33
N PRO A 812 65.93 21.22 -7.66
CA PRO A 812 65.76 22.46 -8.43
C PRO A 812 64.57 23.33 -8.00
N GLN A 813 63.51 22.76 -7.43
CA GLN A 813 62.37 23.51 -6.93
C GLN A 813 62.72 24.20 -5.60
N VAL A 814 63.47 23.56 -4.71
CA VAL A 814 63.99 24.21 -3.49
C VAL A 814 64.88 25.40 -3.87
N ARG A 815 65.83 25.25 -4.79
CA ARG A 815 66.69 26.36 -5.25
C ARG A 815 65.89 27.56 -5.76
N ASN A 816 64.89 27.31 -6.61
CA ASN A 816 64.01 28.33 -7.17
C ASN A 816 63.14 29.02 -6.09
N VAL A 817 62.58 28.26 -5.16
CA VAL A 817 61.70 28.78 -4.11
C VAL A 817 62.49 29.57 -3.06
N ALA A 818 63.65 29.07 -2.63
CA ALA A 818 64.54 29.80 -1.72
C ALA A 818 65.02 31.12 -2.34
N SER A 819 65.35 31.13 -3.63
CA SER A 819 65.66 32.35 -4.39
C SER A 819 64.52 33.38 -4.35
N GLY A 820 63.27 32.94 -4.53
CA GLY A 820 62.09 33.81 -4.42
C GLY A 820 61.84 34.31 -2.99
N ALA A 821 62.13 33.48 -1.97
CA ALA A 821 61.98 33.85 -0.56
C ALA A 821 62.99 34.93 -0.12
N LEU A 822 64.25 34.86 -0.58
CA LEU A 822 65.28 35.87 -0.27
C LEU A 822 64.82 37.30 -0.58
N ALA A 823 64.15 37.51 -1.71
CA ALA A 823 63.63 38.82 -2.11
C ALA A 823 62.53 39.34 -1.16
N LYS A 824 61.64 38.46 -0.68
CA LYS A 824 60.59 38.82 0.29
C LYS A 824 61.15 39.10 1.68
N VAL A 825 62.12 38.30 2.12
CA VAL A 825 62.75 38.38 3.45
C VAL A 825 63.67 39.61 3.58
N MET A 826 64.19 40.13 2.45
CA MET A 826 64.99 41.37 2.39
C MET A 826 64.21 42.60 1.91
N ALA A 827 62.89 42.49 1.74
CA ALA A 827 62.04 43.65 1.50
C ALA A 827 62.15 44.68 2.65
N LYS A 828 61.89 45.95 2.34
CA LYS A 828 61.65 46.94 3.40
C LYS A 828 60.33 46.59 4.10
N PRO A 829 60.27 46.67 5.45
CA PRO A 829 59.03 46.47 6.20
C PRO A 829 58.03 47.61 5.96
#